data_AF-A0A944MZ16-F1
#
_entry.id   AF-A0A944MZ16-F1
#
_cell.length_a   1.000
_cell.length_b   1.000
_cell.length_c   1.000
_cell.angle_alpha   90.00
_cell.angle_beta   90.00
_cell.angle_gamma   90.00
#
_symmetry.space_group_name_H-M   'P 1'
#
loop_
_entity.id
_entity.type
_entity.pdbx_description
1 polymer ?
#
loop_
_entity_poly.entity_id
_entity_poly.type
_entity_poly.pdbx_seq_one_letter_code
_entity_poly.pdbx_strand_id
1 'polypeptide(L)'
;GIHCGALVDPWNILGFAGQFPLHEPGGEALPDSRVDDLIGSVGNLLECACLTWQRSCLESNENIAKKASGLVEELASWWDQYATTSVGGIPHLSGIEMVQSAREVVTVLEERRTTAPLPLPPTFWRDAVADFSSARTHAAAADALLQEKDFDAAMGLLVHWITLLEGDEIDHSGNSWLVAAHRWLRSALTDLSASGCNRVRRFLELVEANTAGLTEMIDIAASGQELRNRDESEAVLSDETDDDQIGTDESVASAYESMVWQDSTDDGTDGGMLDVDLPTGASNPVVAVEEAADFLTGVIVMFRQTIVTGCLDAAAGRIETSVVEIDSLRGWRQTLRRLRRAMVRAAMHIISRDQQQPPGMTVAEFDRLRWQRDIAAERLVEAALQTGETIWMLSARIAIAQGVVRKTNRSDDEASLLSSKIIPKPAVGKLLAAVFVDDQPIIHQQMERIRHHLRGKTVLYVPLARGGRADRVFAARMRERLLERLVAVLPRRGLVEETIGLVRLAKKLESRRPPGAASVSEFDRVFESATTALVGRIVASAPIAGPSEAEPSSVVTTQRILDGLAILIPKLLETWTTHARQLRLSVLERVRDDKSFQFVKEFIKHYGDGLFTQHLLTPSSLRSILRGGVRPYLERLIKQDSAGTDWRTSDSDEDGGSKQAGPVKLIEAINVGEISLKQATSRLRLILESVAENHSEYRDWNSTTTQSDRGDYLYVLLEFLRIKAEYERIVWTLRPVSMAHRVLVRSGATEAASAWRQRMEEETAGTANDLIERLSVLQQKTGVRLASVSDRVKRPFTAMLEQDEIESLVEPAVRELLVGEPEGAGGQLETHAEEFLGIATGSGVEVPDWLDRLSITVDRVLEEAETGGLASDSERQVMPSTLAEPLHWSWLSWPQLLDAVSKKQGRL
;
A
#
# COMPACT_ATOMS: atom_id res chain seq x y z
N GLY A 1 -19.80 2.23 29.03
CA GLY A 1 -18.90 1.20 28.49
C GLY A 1 -18.51 0.18 29.54
N ILE A 2 -17.78 0.59 30.58
CA ILE A 2 -17.14 -0.34 31.53
C ILE A 2 -18.16 -1.23 32.27
N HIS A 3 -19.21 -0.65 32.87
CA HIS A 3 -20.19 -1.43 33.64
C HIS A 3 -21.01 -2.45 32.82
N CYS A 4 -21.14 -2.25 31.50
CA CYS A 4 -21.82 -3.19 30.60
C CYS A 4 -20.87 -4.13 29.86
N GLY A 5 -19.56 -4.08 30.16
CA GLY A 5 -18.53 -4.92 29.52
C GLY A 5 -18.15 -4.50 28.11
N ALA A 6 -18.72 -3.41 27.59
CA ALA A 6 -18.42 -2.90 26.25
C ALA A 6 -17.05 -2.21 26.16
N LEU A 7 -16.52 -1.71 27.29
CA LEU A 7 -15.14 -1.23 27.40
C LEU A 7 -14.46 -1.97 28.54
N VAL A 8 -13.15 -2.19 28.40
CA VAL A 8 -12.32 -2.79 29.45
C VAL A 8 -12.14 -1.79 30.59
N ASP A 9 -12.04 -2.29 31.83
CA ASP A 9 -11.62 -1.46 32.96
C ASP A 9 -10.16 -1.01 32.74
N PRO A 10 -9.85 0.31 32.71
CA PRO A 10 -8.50 0.82 32.47
C PRO A 10 -7.42 0.22 33.40
N TRP A 11 -7.79 -0.22 34.61
CA TRP A 11 -6.86 -0.89 35.53
C TRP A 11 -6.29 -2.20 34.99
N ASN A 12 -6.96 -2.85 34.03
CA ASN A 12 -6.46 -4.06 33.40
C ASN A 12 -5.25 -3.80 32.49
N ILE A 13 -5.03 -2.56 32.05
CA ILE A 13 -3.81 -2.16 31.32
C ILE A 13 -2.60 -2.33 32.25
N LEU A 14 -2.71 -1.82 33.47
CA LEU A 14 -1.71 -1.95 34.53
C LEU A 14 -1.50 -3.40 34.97
N GLY A 15 -2.59 -4.15 35.15
CA GLY A 15 -2.53 -5.50 35.74
C GLY A 15 -2.11 -6.59 34.76
N PHE A 16 -2.44 -6.45 33.48
CA PHE A 16 -2.34 -7.53 32.49
C PHE A 16 -1.78 -7.09 31.14
N ALA A 17 -1.35 -5.84 30.98
CA ALA A 17 -0.89 -5.30 29.69
C ALA A 17 -1.89 -5.50 28.53
N GLY A 18 -3.20 -5.54 28.84
CA GLY A 18 -4.24 -5.85 27.85
C GLY A 18 -4.22 -7.28 27.31
N GLN A 19 -3.42 -8.17 27.91
CA GLN A 19 -3.31 -9.58 27.53
C GLN A 19 -4.00 -10.46 28.58
N PHE A 20 -5.05 -11.17 28.16
CA PHE A 20 -5.73 -12.13 29.03
C PHE A 20 -5.28 -13.55 28.65
N PRO A 21 -4.38 -14.17 29.42
CA PRO A 21 -3.88 -15.50 29.10
C PRO A 21 -5.00 -16.55 29.23
N LEU A 22 -5.14 -17.39 28.21
CA LEU A 22 -6.09 -18.52 28.20
C LEU A 22 -5.57 -19.73 29.02
N HIS A 23 -4.25 -19.85 29.21
CA HIS A 23 -3.56 -20.92 29.96
C HIS A 23 -2.35 -20.35 30.75
N GLU A 24 -1.64 -21.18 31.53
CA GLU A 24 -0.48 -20.81 32.39
C GLU A 24 0.54 -19.83 31.73
N PRO A 25 1.26 -19.01 32.54
CA PRO A 25 2.09 -17.92 32.04
C PRO A 25 3.18 -18.45 31.08
N GLY A 26 3.05 -18.07 29.81
CA GLY A 26 3.88 -18.55 28.70
C GLY A 26 3.10 -19.05 27.48
N GLY A 27 1.78 -19.27 27.61
CA GLY A 27 0.89 -19.59 26.49
C GLY A 27 0.45 -18.36 25.67
N GLU A 28 0.07 -18.57 24.40
CA GLU A 28 -0.49 -17.55 23.50
C GLU A 28 -1.58 -16.73 24.21
N ALA A 29 -1.25 -15.49 24.59
CA ALA A 29 -2.23 -14.53 25.09
C ALA A 29 -2.75 -13.72 23.91
N LEU A 30 -4.08 -13.68 23.76
CA LEU A 30 -4.71 -12.83 22.76
C LEU A 30 -4.81 -11.40 23.33
N PRO A 31 -4.29 -10.37 22.63
CA PRO A 31 -4.51 -8.99 23.01
C PRO A 31 -6.01 -8.67 22.93
N ASP A 32 -6.53 -8.01 23.94
CA ASP A 32 -7.93 -7.58 23.97
C ASP A 32 -8.10 -6.25 23.23
N SER A 33 -8.71 -6.31 22.04
CA SER A 33 -8.91 -5.14 21.17
C SER A 33 -9.67 -3.99 21.84
N ARG A 34 -10.47 -4.27 22.87
CA ARG A 34 -11.21 -3.24 23.62
C ARG A 34 -10.30 -2.29 24.39
N VAL A 35 -9.04 -2.67 24.63
CA VAL A 35 -8.01 -1.79 25.20
C VAL A 35 -7.67 -0.69 24.21
N ASP A 36 -7.42 -1.05 22.95
CA ASP A 36 -7.15 -0.08 21.88
C ASP A 36 -8.36 0.84 21.65
N ASP A 37 -9.58 0.28 21.64
CA ASP A 37 -10.82 1.06 21.51
C ASP A 37 -10.98 2.09 22.64
N LEU A 38 -10.66 1.69 23.88
CA LEU A 38 -10.70 2.57 25.04
C LEU A 38 -9.67 3.70 24.92
N ILE A 39 -8.42 3.36 24.59
CA ILE A 39 -7.33 4.34 24.44
C ILE A 39 -7.67 5.32 23.32
N GLY A 40 -8.12 4.83 22.16
CA GLY A 40 -8.56 5.67 21.06
C GLY A 40 -9.72 6.60 21.43
N SER A 41 -10.73 6.07 22.13
CA SER A 41 -11.88 6.87 22.57
C SER A 41 -11.49 7.97 23.56
N VAL A 42 -10.64 7.66 24.54
CA VAL A 42 -10.15 8.65 25.51
C VAL A 42 -9.21 9.65 24.86
N GLY A 43 -8.35 9.20 23.93
CA GLY A 43 -7.51 10.07 23.11
C GLY A 43 -8.33 11.11 22.34
N ASN A 44 -9.39 10.67 21.65
CA ASN A 44 -10.30 11.56 20.92
C ASN A 44 -11.00 12.56 21.84
N LEU A 45 -11.44 12.13 23.03
CA LEU A 45 -12.06 13.01 24.02
C LEU A 45 -11.07 14.07 24.53
N LEU A 46 -9.85 13.66 24.89
CA LEU A 46 -8.79 14.57 25.32
C LEU A 46 -8.45 15.57 24.20
N GLU A 47 -8.34 15.12 22.96
CA GLU A 47 -8.06 15.98 21.81
C GLU A 47 -9.17 17.01 21.58
N CYS A 48 -10.44 16.58 21.57
CA CYS A 48 -11.58 17.48 21.45
C CYS A 48 -11.63 18.50 22.58
N ALA A 49 -11.32 18.07 23.81
CA ALA A 49 -11.31 18.95 24.97
C ALA A 49 -10.16 19.98 24.87
N CYS A 50 -8.95 19.55 24.50
CA CYS A 50 -7.80 20.43 24.25
C CYS A 50 -8.10 21.45 23.14
N LEU A 51 -8.68 21.03 22.01
CA LEU A 51 -9.07 21.91 20.90
C LEU A 51 -10.13 22.94 21.33
N THR A 52 -11.13 22.50 22.11
CA THR A 52 -12.16 23.39 22.64
C THR A 52 -11.54 24.45 23.56
N TRP A 53 -10.63 24.02 24.42
CA TRP A 53 -9.91 24.91 25.31
C TRP A 53 -9.04 25.92 24.53
N GLN A 54 -8.21 25.46 23.60
CA GLN A 54 -7.40 26.32 22.73
C GLN A 54 -8.24 27.37 22.01
N ARG A 55 -9.34 26.95 21.36
CA ARG A 55 -10.25 27.87 20.66
C ARG A 55 -10.87 28.90 21.59
N SER A 56 -11.29 28.50 22.78
CA SER A 56 -11.88 29.42 23.75
C SER A 56 -10.89 30.47 24.28
N CYS A 57 -9.60 30.12 24.43
CA CYS A 57 -8.54 31.09 24.73
C CYS A 57 -8.36 32.07 23.57
N LEU A 58 -8.25 31.54 22.36
CA LEU A 58 -8.08 32.33 21.14
C LEU A 58 -9.30 33.23 20.85
N GLU A 59 -10.53 32.86 21.15
CA GLU A 59 -11.70 33.73 20.99
C GLU A 59 -11.87 34.76 22.13
N SER A 60 -10.91 34.83 23.07
CA SER A 60 -10.94 35.70 24.26
C SER A 60 -12.18 35.50 25.14
N ASN A 61 -12.73 34.28 25.17
CA ASN A 61 -13.88 33.95 26.01
C ASN A 61 -13.41 33.34 27.34
N GLU A 62 -12.92 34.19 28.24
CA GLU A 62 -12.25 33.78 29.49
C GLU A 62 -13.07 32.82 30.36
N ASN A 63 -14.41 32.94 30.35
CA ASN A 63 -15.28 32.08 31.14
C ASN A 63 -15.36 30.66 30.59
N ILE A 64 -15.35 30.50 29.27
CA ILE A 64 -15.33 29.19 28.63
C ILE A 64 -13.93 28.59 28.73
N ALA A 65 -12.89 29.40 28.51
CA ALA A 65 -11.49 28.98 28.63
C ALA A 65 -11.15 28.41 30.00
N LYS A 66 -11.54 29.09 31.09
CA LYS A 66 -11.30 28.58 32.45
C LYS A 66 -12.03 27.27 32.73
N LYS A 67 -13.26 27.13 32.24
CA LYS A 67 -14.05 25.89 32.40
C LYS A 67 -13.44 24.74 31.59
N ALA A 68 -13.06 25.00 30.34
CA ALA A 68 -12.47 24.01 29.47
C ALA A 68 -11.11 23.54 30.01
N SER A 69 -10.23 24.47 30.45
CA SER A 69 -8.95 24.12 31.10
C SER A 69 -9.16 23.18 32.29
N GLY A 70 -10.09 23.51 33.19
CA GLY A 70 -10.36 22.68 34.38
C GLY A 70 -10.85 21.28 34.02
N LEU A 71 -11.74 21.15 33.03
CA LEU A 71 -12.26 19.85 32.57
C LEU A 71 -11.19 19.00 31.89
N VAL A 72 -10.34 19.61 31.05
CA VAL A 72 -9.26 18.90 30.36
C VAL A 72 -8.22 18.42 31.37
N GLU A 73 -7.82 19.26 32.32
CA GLU A 73 -6.86 18.90 33.37
C GLU A 73 -7.38 17.79 34.28
N GLU A 74 -8.67 17.80 34.62
CA GLU A 74 -9.32 16.74 35.38
C GLU A 74 -9.31 15.41 34.61
N LEU A 75 -9.67 15.44 33.32
CA LEU A 75 -9.69 14.25 32.47
C LEU A 75 -8.28 13.67 32.26
N ALA A 76 -7.29 14.53 32.01
CA ALA A 76 -5.89 14.14 31.86
C ALA A 76 -5.33 13.51 33.14
N SER A 77 -5.56 14.15 34.29
CA SER A 77 -5.14 13.65 35.60
C SER A 77 -5.81 12.33 35.96
N TRP A 78 -7.07 12.14 35.56
CA TRP A 78 -7.77 10.86 35.73
C TRP A 78 -7.16 9.76 34.86
N TRP A 79 -6.87 10.05 33.58
CA TRP A 79 -6.35 9.06 32.64
C TRP A 79 -4.91 8.61 32.94
N ASP A 80 -4.03 9.55 33.27
CA ASP A 80 -2.60 9.25 33.48
C ASP A 80 -2.32 8.46 34.77
N GLN A 81 -3.35 8.14 35.55
CA GLN A 81 -3.27 7.16 36.64
C GLN A 81 -3.14 5.72 36.12
N TYR A 82 -3.45 5.48 34.85
CA TYR A 82 -3.35 4.18 34.19
C TYR A 82 -2.01 4.09 33.41
N ALA A 83 -1.39 2.90 33.35
CA ALA A 83 -0.03 2.74 32.80
C ALA A 83 0.07 2.67 31.27
N THR A 84 -0.73 3.47 30.57
CA THR A 84 -0.62 3.64 29.11
C THR A 84 0.70 4.26 28.66
N THR A 85 1.42 4.90 29.57
CA THR A 85 2.73 5.52 29.33
C THR A 85 3.92 4.66 29.72
N SER A 86 3.69 3.56 30.44
CA SER A 86 4.75 2.76 31.06
C SER A 86 4.79 1.30 30.60
N VAL A 87 3.66 0.78 30.08
CA VAL A 87 3.56 -0.61 29.60
C VAL A 87 3.89 -0.66 28.12
N GLY A 88 4.94 -1.39 27.75
CA GLY A 88 5.29 -1.65 26.35
C GLY A 88 4.29 -2.59 25.67
N GLY A 89 4.03 -2.35 24.38
CA GLY A 89 3.11 -3.16 23.56
C GLY A 89 1.67 -2.64 23.48
N ILE A 90 1.40 -1.45 24.03
CA ILE A 90 0.10 -0.76 23.99
C ILE A 90 0.33 0.67 23.45
N PRO A 91 -0.63 1.29 22.74
CA PRO A 91 -0.48 2.68 22.26
C PRO A 91 -0.23 3.68 23.40
N HIS A 92 0.83 4.49 23.27
CA HIS A 92 1.17 5.54 24.25
C HIS A 92 0.16 6.69 24.20
N LEU A 93 -0.49 6.96 25.33
CA LEU A 93 -1.38 8.11 25.50
C LEU A 93 -1.16 8.73 26.88
N SER A 94 -0.66 9.96 26.88
CA SER A 94 -0.46 10.82 28.06
C SER A 94 -1.34 12.05 27.96
N GLY A 95 -2.31 12.16 28.85
CA GLY A 95 -3.21 13.31 28.95
C GLY A 95 -2.47 14.58 29.36
N ILE A 96 -1.51 14.49 30.29
CA ILE A 96 -0.73 15.64 30.75
C ILE A 96 0.13 16.19 29.60
N GLU A 97 0.76 15.34 28.79
CA GLU A 97 1.49 15.78 27.59
C GLU A 97 0.57 16.51 26.61
N MET A 98 -0.68 16.06 26.45
CA MET A 98 -1.68 16.73 25.60
C MET A 98 -2.06 18.11 26.12
N VAL A 99 -2.31 18.25 27.44
CA VAL A 99 -2.63 19.55 28.04
C VAL A 99 -1.46 20.51 27.94
N GLN A 100 -0.25 20.02 28.19
CA GLN A 100 0.97 20.81 28.11
C GLN A 100 1.24 21.29 26.68
N SER A 101 1.11 20.39 25.70
CA SER A 101 1.17 20.75 24.27
C SER A 101 0.13 21.83 23.93
N ALA A 102 -1.09 21.70 24.44
CA ALA A 102 -2.13 22.71 24.20
C ALA A 102 -1.83 24.08 24.83
N ARG A 103 -1.20 24.11 26.02
CA ARG A 103 -0.72 25.35 26.68
C ARG A 103 0.33 26.07 25.84
N GLU A 104 1.31 25.33 25.34
CA GLU A 104 2.38 25.85 24.48
C GLU A 104 1.81 26.50 23.23
N VAL A 105 0.88 25.83 22.55
CA VAL A 105 0.20 26.35 21.35
C VAL A 105 -0.54 27.65 21.64
N VAL A 106 -1.35 27.71 22.72
CA VAL A 106 -2.09 28.93 23.08
C VAL A 106 -1.14 30.09 23.32
N THR A 107 -0.07 29.85 24.08
CA THR A 107 0.90 30.90 24.46
C THR A 107 1.56 31.51 23.24
N VAL A 108 2.05 30.67 22.32
CA VAL A 108 2.74 31.13 21.09
C VAL A 108 1.78 31.85 20.13
N LEU A 109 0.53 31.37 20.01
CA LEU A 109 -0.46 32.00 19.15
C LEU A 109 -0.95 33.35 19.70
N GLU A 110 -1.08 33.50 21.02
CA GLU A 110 -1.37 34.78 21.66
C GLU A 110 -0.23 35.79 21.40
N GLU A 111 1.03 35.38 21.57
CA GLU A 111 2.19 36.22 21.24
C GLU A 111 2.19 36.65 19.76
N ARG A 112 1.92 35.71 18.85
CA ARG A 112 1.79 36.00 17.41
C ARG A 112 0.70 37.04 17.13
N ARG A 113 -0.45 36.94 17.78
CA ARG A 113 -1.57 37.88 17.59
C ARG A 113 -1.26 39.26 18.12
N THR A 114 -0.52 39.37 19.23
CA THR A 114 -0.10 40.68 19.75
C THR A 114 0.89 41.41 18.83
N THR A 115 1.68 40.65 18.05
CA THR A 115 2.65 41.18 17.10
C THR A 115 2.08 41.37 15.69
N ALA A 116 0.94 40.74 15.36
CA ALA A 116 0.24 40.96 14.11
C ALA A 116 -0.29 42.41 14.00
N PRO A 117 -0.24 43.07 12.82
CA PRO A 117 0.03 42.52 11.49
C PRO A 117 1.50 42.66 11.04
N LEU A 118 2.46 42.91 11.95
CA LEU A 118 3.86 43.08 11.55
C LEU A 118 4.43 41.77 10.97
N PRO A 119 5.34 41.86 9.97
CA PRO A 119 6.09 40.71 9.48
C PRO A 119 6.85 40.04 10.63
N LEU A 120 6.77 38.72 10.70
CA LEU A 120 7.47 37.93 11.71
C LEU A 120 8.99 38.08 11.57
N PRO A 121 9.74 38.28 12.68
CA PRO A 121 11.18 38.17 12.62
C PRO A 121 11.57 36.73 12.24
N PRO A 122 12.68 36.55 11.50
CA PRO A 122 13.08 35.23 11.01
C PRO A 122 13.42 34.23 12.12
N THR A 123 13.67 34.71 13.34
CA THR A 123 13.95 33.86 14.51
C THR A 123 12.71 33.52 15.33
N PHE A 124 11.55 34.13 15.06
CA PHE A 124 10.34 33.94 15.88
C PHE A 124 10.03 32.47 16.09
N TRP A 125 9.91 31.69 15.01
CA TRP A 125 9.56 30.27 15.12
C TRP A 125 10.66 29.45 15.76
N ARG A 126 11.94 29.79 15.55
CA ARG A 126 13.04 29.12 16.24
C ARG A 126 12.95 29.33 17.75
N ASP A 127 12.62 30.53 18.18
CA ASP A 127 12.57 30.88 19.60
C ASP A 127 11.26 30.35 20.24
N ALA A 128 10.13 30.39 19.52
CA ALA A 128 8.81 29.93 19.98
C ALA A 128 8.64 28.40 19.98
N VAL A 129 9.31 27.70 19.07
CA VAL A 129 9.25 26.22 18.96
C VAL A 129 10.28 25.55 19.85
N ALA A 130 11.30 26.27 20.35
CA ALA A 130 12.23 25.74 21.34
C ALA A 130 11.51 25.23 22.61
N ASP A 131 10.34 25.80 22.91
CA ASP A 131 9.49 25.41 24.03
C ASP A 131 8.49 24.28 23.70
N PHE A 132 8.46 23.78 22.46
CA PHE A 132 7.52 22.72 22.06
C PHE A 132 7.99 21.36 22.59
N SER A 133 7.13 20.74 23.40
CA SER A 133 7.41 19.45 24.02
C SER A 133 7.09 18.24 23.12
N SER A 134 6.35 18.44 22.02
CA SER A 134 5.95 17.32 21.13
C SER A 134 5.70 17.71 19.67
N ALA A 135 5.71 16.71 18.80
CA ALA A 135 5.24 16.81 17.41
C ALA A 135 3.78 17.27 17.30
N ARG A 136 2.94 16.90 18.28
CA ARG A 136 1.53 17.29 18.35
C ARG A 136 1.37 18.80 18.52
N THR A 137 2.26 19.45 19.27
CA THR A 137 2.30 20.91 19.45
C THR A 137 2.46 21.63 18.10
N HIS A 138 3.32 21.11 17.22
CA HIS A 138 3.53 21.67 15.88
C HIS A 138 2.29 21.57 14.98
N ALA A 139 1.67 20.39 14.92
CA ALA A 139 0.48 20.15 14.10
C ALA A 139 -0.69 21.06 14.53
N ALA A 140 -0.96 21.13 15.84
CA ALA A 140 -2.02 21.97 16.38
C ALA A 140 -1.78 23.47 16.13
N ALA A 141 -0.54 23.94 16.29
CA ALA A 141 -0.18 25.32 15.96
C ALA A 141 -0.36 25.63 14.47
N ALA A 142 0.08 24.73 13.57
CA ALA A 142 -0.11 24.90 12.13
C ALA A 142 -1.61 24.98 11.77
N ASP A 143 -2.43 24.11 12.36
CA ASP A 143 -3.87 24.07 12.12
C ASP A 143 -4.58 25.35 12.58
N ALA A 144 -4.22 25.88 13.74
CA ALA A 144 -4.77 27.14 14.22
C ALA A 144 -4.43 28.32 13.29
N LEU A 145 -3.17 28.41 12.83
CA LEU A 145 -2.74 29.46 11.88
C LEU A 145 -3.46 29.35 10.53
N LEU A 146 -3.70 28.13 10.05
CA LEU A 146 -4.46 27.88 8.83
C LEU A 146 -5.93 28.32 8.97
N GLN A 147 -6.55 28.08 10.13
CA GLN A 147 -7.91 28.54 10.43
C GLN A 147 -7.99 30.08 10.46
N GLU A 148 -6.97 30.74 11.01
CA GLU A 148 -6.84 32.22 11.03
C GLU A 148 -6.46 32.82 9.66
N LYS A 149 -6.14 31.97 8.67
CA LYS A 149 -5.64 32.36 7.34
C LYS A 149 -4.31 33.13 7.37
N ASP A 150 -3.51 32.97 8.43
CA ASP A 150 -2.15 33.51 8.51
C ASP A 150 -1.17 32.57 7.80
N PHE A 151 -1.24 32.56 6.47
CA PHE A 151 -0.45 31.65 5.64
C PHE A 151 1.06 31.87 5.75
N ASP A 152 1.50 33.10 6.00
CA ASP A 152 2.92 33.42 6.08
C ASP A 152 3.52 32.93 7.41
N ALA A 153 2.77 33.05 8.51
CA ALA A 153 3.15 32.46 9.80
C ALA A 153 3.16 30.93 9.73
N ALA A 154 2.11 30.32 9.18
CA ALA A 154 2.03 28.86 8.99
C ALA A 154 3.17 28.32 8.12
N MET A 155 3.52 29.04 7.04
CA MET A 155 4.67 28.70 6.20
C MET A 155 5.97 28.71 7.02
N GLY A 156 6.18 29.73 7.85
CA GLY A 156 7.37 29.84 8.71
C GLY A 156 7.50 28.67 9.69
N LEU A 157 6.41 28.28 10.35
CA LEU A 157 6.37 27.14 11.26
C LEU A 157 6.69 25.84 10.54
N LEU A 158 6.04 25.57 9.40
CA LEU A 158 6.26 24.34 8.63
C LEU A 158 7.69 24.24 8.09
N VAL A 159 8.27 25.36 7.65
CA VAL A 159 9.65 25.43 7.16
C VAL A 159 10.66 25.19 8.28
N HIS A 160 10.37 25.62 9.50
CA HIS A 160 11.21 25.29 10.65
C HIS A 160 11.02 23.84 11.11
N TRP A 161 9.78 23.37 11.22
CA TRP A 161 9.48 22.00 11.66
C TRP A 161 10.17 20.94 10.78
N ILE A 162 10.18 21.10 9.45
CA ILE A 162 10.89 20.14 8.58
C ILE A 162 12.40 20.06 8.85
N THR A 163 13.03 21.09 9.41
CA THR A 163 14.45 21.05 9.78
C THR A 163 14.73 20.23 11.02
N LEU A 164 13.70 19.92 11.81
CA LEU A 164 13.78 19.08 13.02
C LEU A 164 13.57 17.59 12.69
N LEU A 165 13.17 17.26 11.46
CA LEU A 165 12.90 15.89 11.02
C LEU A 165 14.21 15.16 10.65
N GLU A 166 14.93 14.67 11.65
CA GLU A 166 16.10 13.79 11.48
C GLU A 166 15.94 12.50 12.32
N GLY A 167 16.40 11.36 11.79
CA GLY A 167 16.34 10.07 12.48
C GLY A 167 14.92 9.67 12.90
N ASP A 168 14.77 9.22 14.14
CA ASP A 168 13.51 8.72 14.69
C ASP A 168 12.36 9.74 14.60
N GLU A 169 12.65 11.05 14.60
CA GLU A 169 11.62 12.10 14.46
C GLU A 169 10.88 12.07 13.13
N ILE A 170 11.49 11.46 12.09
CA ILE A 170 10.84 11.26 10.79
C ILE A 170 9.64 10.33 10.93
N ASP A 171 9.79 9.24 11.68
CA ASP A 171 8.72 8.26 11.90
C ASP A 171 7.65 8.84 12.84
N HIS A 172 8.08 9.52 13.92
CA HIS A 172 7.16 10.07 14.92
C HIS A 172 6.35 11.28 14.41
N SER A 173 6.95 12.16 13.60
CA SER A 173 6.34 13.47 13.27
C SER A 173 6.27 13.80 11.77
N GLY A 174 6.92 13.00 10.92
CA GLY A 174 6.96 13.25 9.48
C GLY A 174 5.60 13.18 8.80
N ASN A 175 4.73 12.24 9.19
CA ASN A 175 3.38 12.16 8.62
C ASN A 175 2.52 13.38 9.01
N SER A 176 2.57 13.79 10.28
CA SER A 176 1.87 14.99 10.78
C SER A 176 2.33 16.25 10.04
N TRP A 177 3.64 16.38 9.78
CA TRP A 177 4.17 17.46 8.95
C TRP A 177 3.61 17.41 7.53
N LEU A 178 3.58 16.23 6.90
CA LEU A 178 3.03 16.06 5.55
C LEU A 178 1.56 16.49 5.49
N VAL A 179 0.73 16.08 6.44
CA VAL A 179 -0.69 16.47 6.50
C VAL A 179 -0.82 17.99 6.60
N ALA A 180 -0.11 18.63 7.54
CA ALA A 180 -0.15 20.08 7.72
C ALA A 180 0.35 20.85 6.47
N ALA A 181 1.41 20.36 5.83
CA ALA A 181 1.95 20.93 4.59
C ALA A 181 0.98 20.79 3.41
N HIS A 182 0.27 19.66 3.29
CA HIS A 182 -0.78 19.49 2.26
C HIS A 182 -1.95 20.46 2.49
N ARG A 183 -2.42 20.62 3.73
CA ARG A 183 -3.49 21.57 4.07
C ARG A 183 -3.09 23.02 3.77
N TRP A 184 -1.85 23.38 4.11
CA TRP A 184 -1.28 24.69 3.78
C TRP A 184 -1.24 24.91 2.26
N LEU A 185 -0.70 23.96 1.50
CA LEU A 185 -0.62 24.06 0.04
C LEU A 185 -2.00 24.16 -0.60
N ARG A 186 -2.96 23.32 -0.17
CA ARG A 186 -4.32 23.35 -0.69
C ARG A 186 -4.98 24.71 -0.48
N SER A 187 -4.78 25.30 0.69
CA SER A 187 -5.28 26.65 1.01
C SER A 187 -4.54 27.73 0.24
N ALA A 188 -3.21 27.68 0.17
CA ALA A 188 -2.39 28.66 -0.53
C ALA A 188 -2.62 28.66 -2.05
N LEU A 189 -2.89 27.49 -2.64
CA LEU A 189 -3.23 27.33 -4.07
C LEU A 189 -4.56 27.98 -4.44
N THR A 190 -5.42 28.35 -3.48
CA THR A 190 -6.65 29.11 -3.78
C THR A 190 -6.35 30.53 -4.27
N ASP A 191 -5.23 31.12 -3.86
CA ASP A 191 -4.78 32.45 -4.27
C ASP A 191 -4.01 32.41 -5.60
N LEU A 192 -4.72 32.71 -6.69
CA LEU A 192 -4.19 32.74 -8.06
C LEU A 192 -3.39 34.02 -8.39
N SER A 193 -3.25 34.96 -7.46
CA SER A 193 -2.47 36.17 -7.69
C SER A 193 -0.98 35.86 -7.91
N ALA A 194 -0.24 36.81 -8.50
CA ALA A 194 1.21 36.67 -8.64
C ALA A 194 1.91 36.52 -7.27
N SER A 195 1.39 37.18 -6.23
CA SER A 195 1.86 37.00 -4.84
C SER A 195 1.58 35.62 -4.29
N GLY A 196 0.38 35.07 -4.51
CA GLY A 196 0.00 33.71 -4.09
C GLY A 196 0.85 32.64 -4.78
N CYS A 197 1.01 32.75 -6.10
CA CYS A 197 1.90 31.88 -6.87
C CYS A 197 3.36 31.95 -6.38
N ASN A 198 3.83 33.15 -6.03
CA ASN A 198 5.16 33.34 -5.46
C ASN A 198 5.30 32.70 -4.06
N ARG A 199 4.28 32.82 -3.20
CA ARG A 199 4.24 32.18 -1.88
C ARG A 199 4.37 30.66 -2.00
N VAL A 200 3.58 30.04 -2.88
CA VAL A 200 3.65 28.58 -3.14
C VAL A 200 5.02 28.18 -3.67
N ARG A 201 5.55 28.90 -4.67
CA ARG A 201 6.91 28.64 -5.20
C ARG A 201 7.96 28.73 -4.09
N ARG A 202 7.91 29.78 -3.27
CA ARG A 202 8.88 30.01 -2.19
C ARG A 202 8.84 28.91 -1.14
N PHE A 203 7.66 28.47 -0.74
CA PHE A 203 7.51 27.34 0.17
C PHE A 203 8.18 26.07 -0.37
N LEU A 204 7.95 25.74 -1.64
CA LEU A 204 8.56 24.55 -2.26
C LEU A 204 10.08 24.67 -2.37
N GLU A 205 10.63 25.86 -2.63
CA GLU A 205 12.08 26.11 -2.60
C GLU A 205 12.67 25.91 -1.19
N LEU A 206 11.95 26.32 -0.15
CA LEU A 206 12.37 26.14 1.24
C LEU A 206 12.29 24.67 1.68
N VAL A 207 11.24 23.95 1.28
CA VAL A 207 11.12 22.50 1.53
C VAL A 207 12.24 21.73 0.81
N GLU A 208 12.55 22.06 -0.44
CA GLU A 208 13.70 21.45 -1.16
C GLU A 208 15.02 21.72 -0.42
N ALA A 209 15.24 22.94 0.07
CA ALA A 209 16.46 23.30 0.78
C ALA A 209 16.59 22.58 2.13
N ASN A 210 15.49 22.47 2.89
CA ASN A 210 15.50 21.87 4.22
C ASN A 210 15.48 20.33 4.21
N THR A 211 15.18 19.70 3.07
CA THR A 211 15.31 18.24 2.89
C THR A 211 16.68 17.82 2.35
N ALA A 212 17.63 18.75 2.23
CA ALA A 212 18.95 18.49 1.67
C ALA A 212 19.72 17.38 2.44
N GLY A 213 19.64 17.35 3.76
CA GLY A 213 20.28 16.31 4.59
C GLY A 213 19.79 14.89 4.25
N LEU A 214 18.48 14.72 4.04
CA LEU A 214 17.90 13.44 3.62
C LEU A 214 18.36 13.05 2.20
N THR A 215 18.46 14.03 1.29
CA THR A 215 18.98 13.76 -0.06
C THR A 215 20.46 13.40 -0.06
N GLU A 216 21.24 13.99 0.84
CA GLU A 216 22.66 13.67 1.04
C GLU A 216 22.84 12.24 1.57
N MET A 217 22.03 11.82 2.54
CA MET A 217 22.01 10.45 3.04
C MET A 217 21.78 9.42 1.91
N ILE A 218 20.83 9.70 1.01
CA ILE A 218 20.59 8.86 -0.17
C ILE A 218 21.77 8.90 -1.15
N ASP A 219 22.41 10.05 -1.33
CA ASP A 219 23.61 10.18 -2.18
C ASP A 219 24.81 9.41 -1.60
N ILE A 220 24.98 9.37 -0.27
CA ILE A 220 25.99 8.55 0.43
C ILE A 220 25.68 7.06 0.24
N ALA A 221 24.43 6.64 0.47
CA ALA A 221 24.02 5.25 0.20
C ALA A 221 24.23 4.87 -1.29
N ALA A 222 24.06 5.83 -2.20
CA ALA A 222 24.28 5.65 -3.63
C ALA A 222 25.76 5.63 -4.05
N SER A 223 26.69 6.14 -3.23
CA SER A 223 28.13 6.05 -3.46
C SER A 223 28.71 4.69 -3.04
N GLY A 224 27.96 3.95 -2.22
CA GLY A 224 28.38 2.67 -1.66
C GLY A 224 29.28 2.78 -0.44
N GLN A 225 29.56 4.01 0.04
CA GLN A 225 30.30 4.25 1.28
C GLN A 225 29.53 3.73 2.51
N GLU A 226 30.27 3.43 3.58
CA GLU A 226 29.68 3.19 4.89
C GLU A 226 29.06 4.50 5.39
N LEU A 227 27.78 4.44 5.77
CA LEU A 227 27.16 5.50 6.58
C LEU A 227 27.82 5.43 7.96
N ARG A 228 28.95 6.11 8.11
CA ARG A 228 29.58 6.31 9.42
C ARG A 228 28.83 7.42 10.15
N ASN A 229 28.58 7.22 11.44
CA ASN A 229 27.86 8.17 12.27
C ASN A 229 28.50 9.57 12.18
N ARG A 230 27.65 10.60 12.06
CA ARG A 230 28.06 12.01 11.92
C ARG A 230 28.80 12.52 13.17
N ASP A 231 28.71 11.81 14.31
CA ASP A 231 29.29 12.22 15.59
C ASP A 231 30.81 12.00 15.73
N GLU A 232 31.47 11.28 14.82
CA GLU A 232 32.94 11.12 14.86
C GLU A 232 33.71 12.09 13.94
N SER A 233 33.02 12.99 13.24
CA SER A 233 33.64 13.86 12.22
C SER A 233 33.76 15.34 12.64
N GLU A 234 33.96 15.62 13.94
CA GLU A 234 34.47 16.90 14.41
C GLU A 234 35.74 16.71 15.26
N ALA A 235 36.82 16.19 14.66
CA ALA A 235 38.17 16.51 15.11
C ALA A 235 39.23 16.21 14.03
N VAL A 236 40.16 17.15 13.91
CA VAL A 236 41.48 17.08 13.26
C VAL A 236 41.54 17.36 11.75
N LEU A 237 41.46 18.67 11.44
CA LEU A 237 42.43 19.28 10.55
C LEU A 237 43.66 19.69 11.39
N SER A 238 44.81 19.03 11.22
CA SER A 238 46.13 19.66 11.40
C SER A 238 47.28 18.77 10.92
N ASP A 239 48.04 19.35 9.99
CA ASP A 239 49.49 19.33 9.73
C ASP A 239 50.42 18.20 10.24
N GLU A 240 51.42 17.92 9.38
CA GLU A 240 52.60 17.08 9.59
C GLU A 240 53.46 17.58 10.78
N THR A 241 53.91 16.69 11.67
CA THR A 241 55.32 16.46 12.12
C THR A 241 55.42 15.51 13.33
N ASP A 242 56.50 14.73 13.36
CA ASP A 242 56.98 13.86 14.47
C ASP A 242 57.07 14.61 15.82
N ASP A 243 56.65 13.98 16.93
CA ASP A 243 57.53 13.35 17.95
C ASP A 243 56.75 13.02 19.26
N ASP A 244 57.16 11.92 19.87
CA ASP A 244 56.88 11.37 21.20
C ASP A 244 56.15 12.23 22.27
N GLN A 245 55.02 11.72 22.80
CA GLN A 245 54.86 11.50 24.25
C GLN A 245 53.62 10.67 24.62
N ILE A 246 53.90 9.57 25.32
CA ILE A 246 52.98 8.69 26.03
C ILE A 246 52.51 9.40 27.31
N GLY A 247 51.19 9.47 27.50
CA GLY A 247 50.55 10.04 28.69
C GLY A 247 49.06 9.74 28.71
N THR A 248 48.74 8.55 29.21
CA THR A 248 47.43 7.94 29.49
C THR A 248 46.33 8.86 30.04
N ASP A 249 45.16 8.81 29.42
CA ASP A 249 43.89 8.66 30.15
C ASP A 249 43.13 7.48 29.50
N GLU A 250 43.17 6.34 30.20
CA GLU A 250 42.52 5.08 29.83
C GLU A 250 40.99 5.23 29.90
N SER A 251 40.35 5.08 28.75
CA SER A 251 38.92 4.80 28.63
C SER A 251 38.59 3.51 29.39
N VAL A 252 37.63 3.60 30.31
CA VAL A 252 37.20 2.56 31.27
C VAL A 252 36.46 1.38 30.60
N ALA A 253 36.48 1.29 29.27
CA ALA A 253 35.81 0.23 28.51
C ALA A 253 36.57 -1.11 28.49
N SER A 254 37.89 -1.11 28.74
CA SER A 254 38.73 -2.31 28.67
C SER A 254 38.70 -3.19 29.94
N ALA A 255 38.03 -2.77 31.02
CA ALA A 255 37.89 -3.57 32.23
C ALA A 255 36.92 -4.76 32.09
N TYR A 256 36.09 -4.79 31.03
CA TYR A 256 35.10 -5.85 30.80
C TYR A 256 35.38 -6.73 29.56
N GLU A 257 36.43 -6.46 28.78
CA GLU A 257 36.77 -7.27 27.59
C GLU A 257 37.36 -8.65 27.94
N SER A 258 37.69 -8.91 29.21
CA SER A 258 38.27 -10.18 29.66
C SER A 258 37.33 -11.06 30.50
N MET A 259 36.08 -10.64 30.69
CA MET A 259 35.08 -11.43 31.43
C MET A 259 34.16 -12.17 30.47
N VAL A 260 34.56 -13.40 30.15
CA VAL A 260 33.68 -14.40 29.55
C VAL A 260 32.81 -14.95 30.68
N TRP A 261 31.50 -14.76 30.61
CA TRP A 261 30.57 -15.43 31.51
C TRP A 261 30.69 -16.94 31.28
N GLN A 262 31.06 -17.68 32.33
CA GLN A 262 31.18 -19.13 32.30
C GLN A 262 29.93 -19.71 32.94
N ASP A 263 29.13 -20.41 32.14
CA ASP A 263 27.90 -21.07 32.54
C ASP A 263 28.12 -21.98 33.75
N SER A 264 27.39 -21.69 34.84
CA SER A 264 27.46 -22.45 36.10
C SER A 264 26.44 -23.59 36.17
N THR A 265 25.68 -23.85 35.10
CA THR A 265 24.55 -24.80 35.10
C THR A 265 24.76 -26.08 34.29
N ASP A 266 25.78 -26.18 33.42
CA ASP A 266 26.23 -27.41 32.73
C ASP A 266 25.09 -28.30 32.19
N ASP A 267 24.03 -27.67 31.64
CA ASP A 267 22.85 -28.37 31.11
C ASP A 267 22.76 -28.33 29.57
N GLY A 268 23.71 -27.65 28.91
CA GLY A 268 23.84 -27.66 27.46
C GLY A 268 22.76 -26.88 26.70
N THR A 269 22.02 -26.00 27.39
CA THR A 269 21.00 -25.12 26.80
C THR A 269 21.35 -23.65 26.99
N ASP A 270 21.72 -22.98 25.90
CA ASP A 270 21.85 -21.51 25.86
C ASP A 270 20.43 -20.92 25.83
N GLY A 271 19.88 -20.63 27.01
CA GLY A 271 18.60 -19.95 27.15
C GLY A 271 18.74 -18.51 26.65
N GLY A 272 18.25 -18.22 25.45
CA GLY A 272 18.23 -16.86 24.91
C GLY A 272 17.47 -15.93 25.86
N MET A 273 18.19 -15.02 26.52
CA MET A 273 17.57 -13.82 27.05
C MET A 273 16.89 -13.12 25.86
N LEU A 274 15.63 -12.72 26.03
CA LEU A 274 15.08 -11.66 25.21
C LEU A 274 16.01 -10.46 25.38
N ASP A 275 16.82 -10.17 24.37
CA ASP A 275 17.54 -8.91 24.24
C ASP A 275 16.50 -7.78 24.25
N VAL A 276 16.23 -7.23 25.44
CA VAL A 276 15.42 -6.03 25.64
C VAL A 276 16.26 -4.77 25.51
N ASP A 277 17.59 -4.87 25.39
CA ASP A 277 18.46 -3.69 25.33
C ASP A 277 19.36 -3.70 24.08
N LEU A 278 18.77 -3.45 22.90
CA LEU A 278 19.50 -2.69 21.88
C LEU A 278 19.60 -1.25 22.41
N PRO A 279 20.79 -0.63 22.45
CA PRO A 279 20.93 0.73 22.95
C PRO A 279 20.03 1.68 22.14
N THR A 280 19.14 2.36 22.87
CA THR A 280 18.08 3.28 22.41
C THR A 280 18.62 4.56 21.75
N GLY A 281 19.46 4.42 20.72
CA GLY A 281 19.98 5.57 19.97
C GLY A 281 20.85 5.27 18.74
N ALA A 282 21.12 4.00 18.40
CA ALA A 282 21.86 3.67 17.18
C ALA A 282 20.91 3.10 16.12
N SER A 283 20.19 3.97 15.40
CA SER A 283 19.37 3.56 14.26
C SER A 283 20.25 2.86 13.21
N ASN A 284 19.85 1.67 12.79
CA ASN A 284 20.54 0.93 11.74
C ASN A 284 20.59 1.81 10.47
N PRO A 285 21.75 2.03 9.83
CA PRO A 285 21.87 2.93 8.69
C PRO A 285 20.97 2.56 7.50
N VAL A 286 20.53 1.30 7.40
CA VAL A 286 19.54 0.87 6.39
C VAL A 286 18.14 1.39 6.72
N VAL A 287 17.78 1.44 8.00
CA VAL A 287 16.49 1.97 8.49
C VAL A 287 16.41 3.46 8.26
N ALA A 288 17.46 4.21 8.62
CA ALA A 288 17.50 5.65 8.36
C ALA A 288 17.31 5.99 6.87
N VAL A 289 17.89 5.19 5.96
CA VAL A 289 17.70 5.35 4.50
C VAL A 289 16.29 4.97 4.06
N GLU A 290 15.69 3.95 4.68
CA GLU A 290 14.30 3.56 4.45
C GLU A 290 13.33 4.69 4.84
N GLU A 291 13.44 5.20 6.07
CA GLU A 291 12.64 6.31 6.60
C GLU A 291 12.80 7.58 5.75
N ALA A 292 14.04 7.94 5.39
CA ALA A 292 14.31 9.07 4.52
C ALA A 292 13.67 8.89 3.13
N ALA A 293 13.68 7.68 2.57
CA ALA A 293 13.07 7.38 1.28
C ALA A 293 11.53 7.45 1.33
N ASP A 294 10.92 6.97 2.42
CA ASP A 294 9.48 7.02 2.63
C ASP A 294 8.99 8.45 2.86
N PHE A 295 9.65 9.23 3.72
CA PHE A 295 9.30 10.64 3.92
C PHE A 295 9.46 11.47 2.65
N LEU A 296 10.58 11.32 1.93
CA LEU A 296 10.78 12.00 0.64
C LEU A 296 9.75 11.57 -0.40
N THR A 297 9.22 10.34 -0.33
CA THR A 297 8.12 9.92 -1.18
C THR A 297 6.88 10.79 -0.95
N GLY A 298 6.51 11.03 0.31
CA GLY A 298 5.43 11.95 0.69
C GLY A 298 5.65 13.37 0.14
N VAL A 299 6.83 13.94 0.36
CA VAL A 299 7.20 15.28 -0.16
C VAL A 299 7.09 15.35 -1.68
N ILE A 300 7.56 14.32 -2.39
CA ILE A 300 7.55 14.27 -3.86
C ILE A 300 6.13 14.12 -4.42
N VAL A 301 5.26 13.37 -3.73
CA VAL A 301 3.85 13.24 -4.08
C VAL A 301 3.12 14.56 -3.89
N MET A 302 3.31 15.22 -2.74
CA MET A 302 2.79 16.57 -2.46
C MET A 302 3.21 17.56 -3.55
N PHE A 303 4.50 17.55 -3.89
CA PHE A 303 5.05 18.39 -4.94
C PHE A 303 4.42 18.08 -6.31
N ARG A 304 4.23 16.80 -6.66
CA ARG A 304 3.54 16.40 -7.90
C ARG A 304 2.12 16.95 -7.97
N GLN A 305 1.33 16.80 -6.92
CA GLN A 305 -0.06 17.29 -6.85
C GLN A 305 -0.12 18.81 -7.03
N THR A 306 0.86 19.53 -6.47
CA THR A 306 0.99 20.99 -6.62
C THR A 306 1.25 21.37 -8.07
N ILE A 307 2.19 20.67 -8.72
CA ILE A 307 2.52 20.91 -10.13
C ILE A 307 1.36 20.51 -11.06
N VAL A 308 0.61 19.46 -10.76
CA VAL A 308 -0.60 19.07 -11.51
C VAL A 308 -1.65 20.18 -11.43
N THR A 309 -1.90 20.73 -10.24
CA THR A 309 -2.80 21.87 -10.04
C THR A 309 -2.36 23.07 -10.89
N GLY A 310 -1.07 23.42 -10.84
CA GLY A 310 -0.51 24.48 -11.67
C GLY A 310 -0.59 24.20 -13.18
N CYS A 311 -0.52 22.92 -13.62
CA CYS A 311 -0.74 22.56 -15.02
C CYS A 311 -2.19 22.82 -15.45
N LEU A 312 -3.16 22.47 -14.60
CA LEU A 312 -4.58 22.69 -14.86
C LEU A 312 -4.91 24.18 -14.93
N ASP A 313 -4.44 24.96 -13.97
CA ASP A 313 -4.67 26.40 -13.94
C ASP A 313 -4.01 27.12 -15.12
N ALA A 314 -2.78 26.73 -15.48
CA ALA A 314 -2.09 27.30 -16.64
C ALA A 314 -2.76 26.90 -17.97
N ALA A 315 -3.20 25.65 -18.11
CA ALA A 315 -3.92 25.19 -19.30
C ALA A 315 -5.29 25.87 -19.45
N ALA A 316 -5.93 26.20 -18.33
CA ALA A 316 -7.17 26.98 -18.28
C ALA A 316 -6.95 28.49 -18.47
N GLY A 317 -5.70 28.97 -18.55
CA GLY A 317 -5.36 30.39 -18.69
C GLY A 317 -5.62 31.21 -17.42
N ARG A 318 -5.70 30.57 -16.25
CA ARG A 318 -5.95 31.24 -14.95
C ARG A 318 -4.69 31.87 -14.35
N ILE A 319 -3.52 31.34 -14.70
CA ILE A 319 -2.21 31.83 -14.23
C ILE A 319 -1.27 32.09 -15.40
N GLU A 320 -0.51 33.16 -15.31
CA GLU A 320 0.63 33.44 -16.20
C GLU A 320 1.92 32.99 -15.52
N THR A 321 2.76 32.27 -16.26
CA THR A 321 4.00 31.72 -15.71
C THR A 321 5.13 32.69 -15.91
N SER A 322 5.72 33.18 -14.82
CA SER A 322 6.86 34.11 -14.88
C SER A 322 8.15 33.40 -15.33
N VAL A 323 9.13 34.16 -15.83
CA VAL A 323 10.44 33.61 -16.22
C VAL A 323 11.14 32.96 -15.02
N VAL A 324 11.05 33.58 -13.84
CA VAL A 324 11.64 33.08 -12.59
C VAL A 324 11.03 31.73 -12.22
N GLU A 325 9.71 31.58 -12.33
CA GLU A 325 9.02 30.31 -12.08
C GLU A 325 9.47 29.22 -13.06
N ILE A 326 9.66 29.55 -14.35
CA ILE A 326 10.19 28.60 -15.34
C ILE A 326 11.59 28.11 -14.95
N ASP A 327 12.43 29.00 -14.41
CA ASP A 327 13.78 28.63 -13.98
C ASP A 327 13.77 27.78 -12.71
N SER A 328 12.91 28.07 -11.72
CA SER A 328 12.69 27.17 -10.56
C SER A 328 12.21 25.79 -11.02
N LEU A 329 11.22 25.71 -11.93
CA LEU A 329 10.73 24.45 -12.50
C LEU A 329 11.86 23.66 -13.21
N ARG A 330 12.78 24.34 -13.88
CA ARG A 330 13.95 23.71 -14.51
C ARG A 330 14.96 23.21 -13.47
N GLY A 331 15.22 23.99 -12.42
CA GLY A 331 16.06 23.63 -11.29
C GLY A 331 15.55 22.36 -10.62
N TRP A 332 14.31 22.36 -10.17
CA TRP A 332 13.64 21.20 -9.57
C TRP A 332 13.69 19.95 -10.44
N ARG A 333 13.44 20.10 -11.76
CA ARG A 333 13.53 18.98 -12.69
C ARG A 333 14.95 18.40 -12.76
N GLN A 334 16.00 19.21 -12.58
CA GLN A 334 17.38 18.74 -12.53
C GLN A 334 17.70 18.06 -11.20
N THR A 335 17.30 18.66 -10.07
CA THR A 335 17.44 18.07 -8.72
C THR A 335 16.80 16.68 -8.68
N LEU A 336 15.53 16.57 -9.06
CA LEU A 336 14.80 15.30 -9.08
C LEU A 336 15.41 14.26 -10.04
N ARG A 337 16.03 14.69 -11.16
CA ARG A 337 16.75 13.77 -12.04
C ARG A 337 18.01 13.20 -11.39
N ARG A 338 18.71 13.98 -10.57
CA ARG A 338 19.85 13.51 -9.76
C ARG A 338 19.35 12.56 -8.69
N LEU A 339 18.38 12.98 -7.88
CA LEU A 339 17.83 12.20 -6.77
C LEU A 339 17.30 10.83 -7.23
N ARG A 340 16.51 10.79 -8.31
CA ARG A 340 16.02 9.53 -8.89
C ARG A 340 17.15 8.55 -9.26
N ARG A 341 18.27 9.06 -9.78
CA ARG A 341 19.43 8.21 -10.11
C ARG A 341 20.14 7.74 -8.85
N ALA A 342 20.21 8.59 -7.83
CA ALA A 342 20.77 8.25 -6.53
C ALA A 342 19.97 7.13 -5.86
N MET A 343 18.64 7.29 -5.74
CA MET A 343 17.74 6.27 -5.16
C MET A 343 17.88 4.89 -5.83
N VAL A 344 17.89 4.83 -7.17
CA VAL A 344 18.08 3.55 -7.87
C VAL A 344 19.47 2.95 -7.63
N ARG A 345 20.51 3.77 -7.51
CA ARG A 345 21.86 3.29 -7.18
C ARG A 345 21.97 2.82 -5.73
N ALA A 346 21.44 3.59 -4.78
CA ALA A 346 21.36 3.21 -3.37
C ALA A 346 20.66 1.85 -3.21
N ALA A 347 19.52 1.65 -3.87
CA ALA A 347 18.82 0.36 -3.86
C ALA A 347 19.69 -0.80 -4.41
N MET A 348 20.46 -0.56 -5.47
CA MET A 348 21.40 -1.58 -5.98
C MET A 348 22.51 -1.90 -4.97
N HIS A 349 23.06 -0.89 -4.30
CA HIS A 349 24.13 -1.07 -3.32
C HIS A 349 23.63 -1.80 -2.07
N ILE A 350 22.48 -1.40 -1.51
CA ILE A 350 21.89 -2.00 -0.32
C ILE A 350 21.59 -3.50 -0.53
N ILE A 351 20.98 -3.88 -1.67
CA ILE A 351 20.69 -5.29 -1.99
C ILE A 351 21.97 -6.11 -2.18
N SER A 352 23.05 -5.50 -2.66
CA SER A 352 24.29 -6.22 -2.94
C SER A 352 25.13 -6.57 -1.69
N ARG A 353 24.80 -6.01 -0.51
CA ARG A 353 25.53 -6.20 0.74
C ARG A 353 25.24 -7.55 1.40
N ASP A 354 26.28 -8.13 2.00
CA ASP A 354 26.31 -9.39 2.77
C ASP A 354 25.35 -10.48 2.29
N GLN A 355 25.57 -10.96 1.07
CA GLN A 355 24.78 -12.06 0.48
C GLN A 355 25.03 -13.42 1.18
N GLN A 356 26.02 -13.49 2.05
CA GLN A 356 26.39 -14.69 2.81
C GLN A 356 26.25 -14.41 4.30
N GLN A 357 25.75 -15.41 5.03
CA GLN A 357 25.61 -15.35 6.47
C GLN A 357 26.99 -15.15 7.13
N PRO A 358 27.16 -14.11 7.96
CA PRO A 358 28.38 -13.93 8.74
C PRO A 358 28.58 -15.11 9.71
N PRO A 359 29.84 -15.52 9.99
CA PRO A 359 30.10 -16.55 11.00
C PRO A 359 29.60 -16.09 12.39
N GLY A 360 28.82 -16.93 13.08
CA GLY A 360 28.30 -16.67 14.44
C GLY A 360 26.87 -16.12 14.51
N MET A 361 26.30 -15.62 13.41
CA MET A 361 24.91 -15.11 13.38
C MET A 361 23.90 -16.26 13.21
N THR A 362 22.71 -16.19 13.82
CA THR A 362 21.67 -17.21 13.58
C THR A 362 21.05 -17.06 12.18
N VAL A 363 20.48 -18.14 11.64
CA VAL A 363 19.78 -18.09 10.33
C VAL A 363 18.57 -17.13 10.40
N ALA A 364 17.93 -17.04 11.56
CA ALA A 364 16.77 -16.16 11.76
C ALA A 364 17.15 -14.67 11.77
N GLU A 365 18.22 -14.28 12.46
CA GLU A 365 18.73 -12.91 12.45
C GLU A 365 19.20 -12.48 11.06
N PHE A 366 19.93 -13.36 10.36
CA PHE A 366 20.38 -13.07 9.01
C PHE A 366 19.20 -12.87 8.04
N ASP A 367 18.15 -13.69 8.16
CA ASP A 367 16.92 -13.52 7.39
C ASP A 367 16.18 -12.22 7.73
N ARG A 368 16.17 -11.78 9.00
CA ARG A 368 15.60 -10.47 9.41
C ARG A 368 16.35 -9.30 8.78
N LEU A 369 17.69 -9.27 8.88
CA LEU A 369 18.50 -8.21 8.27
C LEU A 369 18.37 -8.15 6.75
N ARG A 370 18.30 -9.32 6.10
CA ARG A 370 18.06 -9.40 4.67
C ARG A 370 16.69 -8.83 4.29
N TRP A 371 15.66 -9.16 5.06
CA TRP A 371 14.30 -8.64 4.82
C TRP A 371 14.26 -7.12 4.95
N GLN A 372 14.89 -6.55 5.98
CA GLN A 372 14.99 -5.09 6.16
C GLN A 372 15.66 -4.39 4.96
N ARG A 373 16.73 -4.97 4.42
CA ARG A 373 17.40 -4.45 3.20
C ARG A 373 16.49 -4.51 1.97
N ASP A 374 15.74 -5.60 1.83
CA ASP A 374 14.78 -5.75 0.73
C ASP A 374 13.68 -4.68 0.83
N ILE A 375 13.17 -4.39 2.03
CA ILE A 375 12.19 -3.31 2.27
C ILE A 375 12.78 -1.95 1.91
N ALA A 376 13.94 -1.59 2.47
CA ALA A 376 14.61 -0.31 2.19
C ALA A 376 14.86 -0.09 0.69
N ALA A 377 15.30 -1.14 -0.02
CA ALA A 377 15.51 -1.07 -1.46
C ALA A 377 14.19 -0.94 -2.26
N GLU A 378 13.10 -1.57 -1.78
CA GLU A 378 11.76 -1.38 -2.35
C GLU A 378 11.26 0.05 -2.15
N ARG A 379 11.44 0.65 -0.96
CA ARG A 379 11.11 2.06 -0.68
C ARG A 379 11.87 3.03 -1.57
N LEU A 380 13.18 2.82 -1.73
CA LEU A 380 14.01 3.63 -2.65
C LEU A 380 13.56 3.53 -4.12
N VAL A 381 13.19 2.34 -4.58
CA VAL A 381 12.67 2.16 -5.95
C VAL A 381 11.31 2.84 -6.10
N GLU A 382 10.44 2.77 -5.10
CA GLU A 382 9.15 3.45 -5.09
C GLU A 382 9.31 4.98 -5.11
N ALA A 383 10.17 5.53 -4.25
CA ALA A 383 10.53 6.95 -4.24
C ALA A 383 11.06 7.41 -5.61
N ALA A 384 11.91 6.61 -6.25
CA ALA A 384 12.43 6.89 -7.59
C ALA A 384 11.32 6.89 -8.67
N LEU A 385 10.30 6.02 -8.55
CA LEU A 385 9.15 5.99 -9.45
C LEU A 385 8.28 7.23 -9.31
N GLN A 386 7.96 7.63 -8.07
CA GLN A 386 7.22 8.87 -7.80
C GLN A 386 7.99 10.09 -8.34
N THR A 387 9.30 10.15 -8.09
CA THR A 387 10.19 11.17 -8.66
C THR A 387 10.10 11.22 -10.19
N GLY A 388 10.06 10.04 -10.81
CA GLY A 388 9.91 9.88 -12.25
C GLY A 388 8.62 10.50 -12.81
N GLU A 389 7.49 10.28 -12.14
CA GLU A 389 6.20 10.88 -12.49
C GLU A 389 6.21 12.40 -12.29
N THR A 390 6.78 12.88 -11.19
CA THR A 390 6.92 14.33 -10.91
C THR A 390 7.76 15.03 -11.99
N ILE A 391 8.82 14.39 -12.49
CA ILE A 391 9.60 14.90 -13.64
C ILE A 391 8.74 15.03 -14.90
N TRP A 392 7.79 14.12 -15.14
CA TRP A 392 6.85 14.24 -16.26
C TRP A 392 5.95 15.45 -16.10
N MET A 393 5.40 15.67 -14.89
CA MET A 393 4.54 16.82 -14.57
C MET A 393 5.28 18.15 -14.67
N LEU A 394 6.49 18.26 -14.13
CA LEU A 394 7.35 19.43 -14.31
C LEU A 394 7.62 19.71 -15.78
N SER A 395 7.89 18.66 -16.56
CA SER A 395 8.11 18.80 -18.01
C SER A 395 6.84 19.21 -18.76
N ALA A 396 5.66 18.82 -18.30
CA ALA A 396 4.38 19.26 -18.83
C ALA A 396 4.13 20.74 -18.52
N ARG A 397 4.31 21.16 -17.26
CA ARG A 397 4.19 22.56 -16.82
C ARG A 397 5.09 23.49 -17.62
N ILE A 398 6.36 23.10 -17.82
CA ILE A 398 7.32 23.86 -18.64
C ILE A 398 6.84 23.96 -20.09
N ALA A 399 6.31 22.87 -20.68
CA ALA A 399 5.83 22.89 -22.06
C ALA A 399 4.60 23.78 -22.26
N ILE A 400 3.68 23.82 -21.28
CA ILE A 400 2.54 24.75 -21.25
C ILE A 400 3.05 26.19 -21.17
N ALA A 401 3.94 26.48 -20.21
CA ALA A 401 4.49 27.83 -19.99
C ALA A 401 5.24 28.39 -21.23
N GLN A 402 5.89 27.51 -22.00
CA GLN A 402 6.59 27.89 -23.22
C GLN A 402 5.68 28.01 -24.47
N GLY A 403 4.38 27.76 -24.34
CA GLY A 403 3.43 27.80 -25.47
C GLY A 403 3.71 26.77 -26.55
N VAL A 404 4.36 25.65 -26.19
CA VAL A 404 4.72 24.54 -27.11
C VAL A 404 3.48 23.77 -27.57
N VAL A 405 2.39 23.89 -26.81
CA VAL A 405 1.10 23.24 -27.00
C VAL A 405 0.04 24.34 -27.06
N ARG A 406 -0.96 24.21 -27.93
CA ARG A 406 -2.03 25.23 -28.07
C ARG A 406 -3.39 24.56 -28.14
N LYS A 407 -4.40 25.20 -27.54
CA LYS A 407 -5.78 24.72 -27.65
C LYS A 407 -6.18 24.77 -29.13
N THR A 408 -6.52 23.62 -29.70
CA THR A 408 -6.95 23.57 -31.09
C THR A 408 -8.38 24.09 -31.19
N ASN A 409 -8.57 25.24 -31.84
CA ASN A 409 -9.88 25.56 -32.43
C ASN A 409 -10.01 24.67 -33.67
N ARG A 410 -11.12 23.93 -33.80
CA ARG A 410 -11.41 23.12 -35.01
C ARG A 410 -11.42 24.04 -36.24
N SER A 411 -10.29 24.11 -36.92
CA SER A 411 -10.19 24.46 -38.33
C SER A 411 -9.12 23.56 -38.92
N ASP A 412 -9.55 22.81 -39.92
CA ASP A 412 -8.71 21.99 -40.78
C ASP A 412 -7.49 22.80 -41.24
N ASP A 413 -6.31 22.38 -40.82
CA ASP A 413 -5.11 22.57 -41.62
C ASP A 413 -4.24 21.34 -41.46
N GLU A 414 -4.17 20.62 -42.57
CA GLU A 414 -3.64 19.28 -42.72
C GLU A 414 -2.14 19.17 -42.40
N ALA A 415 -1.84 18.08 -41.72
CA ALA A 415 -0.80 17.11 -42.10
C ALA A 415 0.34 17.64 -42.99
N SER A 416 1.34 18.26 -42.37
CA SER A 416 2.69 18.25 -42.93
C SER A 416 3.69 17.81 -41.87
N LEU A 417 3.84 16.49 -41.73
CA LEU A 417 4.92 15.88 -40.95
C LEU A 417 5.60 14.79 -41.78
N LEU A 418 6.52 15.28 -42.61
CA LEU A 418 7.90 14.80 -42.73
C LEU A 418 8.13 13.30 -42.47
N SER A 419 8.23 12.58 -43.58
CA SER A 419 9.04 11.37 -43.76
C SER A 419 10.48 11.63 -43.30
N SER A 420 10.80 11.35 -42.02
CA SER A 420 12.16 11.09 -41.58
C SER A 420 12.28 9.61 -41.18
N LYS A 421 13.34 8.93 -41.62
CA LYS A 421 13.57 7.50 -41.32
C LYS A 421 13.89 7.22 -39.84
N ILE A 422 13.95 8.25 -38.99
CA ILE A 422 14.31 8.14 -37.56
C ILE A 422 13.23 8.85 -36.73
N ILE A 423 12.44 8.06 -36.00
CA ILE A 423 11.40 8.57 -35.11
C ILE A 423 12.09 9.16 -33.85
N PRO A 424 11.90 10.45 -33.52
CA PRO A 424 12.50 11.06 -32.34
C PRO A 424 12.02 10.41 -31.02
N LYS A 425 12.85 10.49 -29.97
CA LYS A 425 12.45 10.04 -28.62
C LYS A 425 11.14 10.71 -28.17
N PRO A 426 10.23 9.95 -27.53
CA PRO A 426 8.95 10.49 -27.07
C PRO A 426 9.17 11.49 -25.94
N ALA A 427 8.45 12.61 -26.00
CA ALA A 427 8.47 13.61 -24.95
C ALA A 427 7.20 13.47 -24.08
N VAL A 428 7.26 12.64 -23.05
CA VAL A 428 6.11 12.35 -22.16
C VAL A 428 5.52 13.63 -21.56
N GLY A 429 6.36 14.56 -21.10
CA GLY A 429 5.86 15.86 -20.60
C GLY A 429 5.10 16.66 -21.65
N LYS A 430 5.53 16.63 -22.93
CA LYS A 430 4.81 17.32 -24.02
C LYS A 430 3.46 16.67 -24.30
N LEU A 431 3.38 15.34 -24.23
CA LEU A 431 2.12 14.62 -24.35
C LEU A 431 1.15 14.99 -23.22
N LEU A 432 1.62 14.98 -21.97
CA LEU A 432 0.77 15.31 -20.82
C LEU A 432 0.34 16.78 -20.83
N ALA A 433 1.21 17.70 -21.26
CA ALA A 433 0.83 19.08 -21.55
C ALA A 433 -0.28 19.18 -22.61
N ALA A 434 -0.17 18.41 -23.69
CA ALA A 434 -1.21 18.32 -24.72
C ALA A 434 -2.53 17.74 -24.19
N VAL A 435 -2.46 16.78 -23.27
CA VAL A 435 -3.64 16.28 -22.54
C VAL A 435 -4.24 17.35 -21.65
N PHE A 436 -3.47 18.19 -20.95
CA PHE A 436 -4.03 19.28 -20.14
C PHE A 436 -4.71 20.36 -21.01
N VAL A 437 -4.07 20.76 -22.11
CA VAL A 437 -4.54 21.84 -23.01
C VAL A 437 -5.59 21.36 -24.04
N ASP A 438 -5.75 20.06 -24.22
CA ASP A 438 -6.58 19.40 -25.25
C ASP A 438 -6.10 19.66 -26.70
N ASP A 439 -4.80 19.45 -26.92
CA ASP A 439 -4.15 19.55 -28.24
C ASP A 439 -4.10 18.16 -28.91
N GLN A 440 -5.19 17.79 -29.58
CA GLN A 440 -5.37 16.49 -30.21
C GLN A 440 -4.23 16.12 -31.18
N PRO A 441 -3.77 17.00 -32.10
CA PRO A 441 -2.65 16.68 -33.00
C PRO A 441 -1.37 16.29 -32.25
N ILE A 442 -1.00 17.04 -31.21
CA ILE A 442 0.21 16.72 -30.43
C ILE A 442 0.03 15.41 -29.65
N ILE A 443 -1.17 15.14 -29.12
CA ILE A 443 -1.47 13.87 -28.45
C ILE A 443 -1.21 12.71 -29.40
N HIS A 444 -1.82 12.71 -30.59
CA HIS A 444 -1.63 11.64 -31.59
C HIS A 444 -0.16 11.48 -31.99
N GLN A 445 0.53 12.58 -32.29
CA GLN A 445 1.94 12.57 -32.68
C GLN A 445 2.83 11.94 -31.60
N GLN A 446 2.68 12.35 -30.34
CA GLN A 446 3.51 11.81 -29.26
C GLN A 446 3.12 10.37 -28.90
N MET A 447 1.84 10.02 -29.01
CA MET A 447 1.35 8.66 -28.79
C MET A 447 1.95 7.66 -29.78
N GLU A 448 2.07 8.03 -31.06
CA GLU A 448 2.77 7.21 -32.05
C GLU A 448 4.24 6.97 -31.70
N ARG A 449 4.94 8.02 -31.25
CA ARG A 449 6.34 7.91 -30.80
C ARG A 449 6.46 6.97 -29.61
N ILE A 450 5.56 7.09 -28.63
CA ILE A 450 5.55 6.21 -27.44
C ILE A 450 5.30 4.76 -27.86
N ARG A 451 4.27 4.50 -28.67
CA ARG A 451 3.98 3.15 -29.19
C ARG A 451 5.19 2.57 -29.91
N HIS A 452 5.86 3.34 -30.76
CA HIS A 452 7.07 2.90 -31.44
C HIS A 452 8.22 2.57 -30.48
N HIS A 453 8.48 3.41 -29.47
CA HIS A 453 9.61 3.23 -28.55
C HIS A 453 9.37 2.14 -27.49
N LEU A 454 8.11 1.87 -27.15
CA LEU A 454 7.75 0.77 -26.27
C LEU A 454 7.79 -0.58 -26.99
N ARG A 455 7.71 -0.62 -28.33
CA ARG A 455 7.80 -1.88 -29.08
C ARG A 455 9.10 -2.61 -28.73
N GLY A 456 8.92 -3.80 -28.21
CA GLY A 456 10.00 -4.72 -27.89
C GLY A 456 10.72 -4.50 -26.56
N LYS A 457 10.26 -3.55 -25.76
CA LYS A 457 10.71 -3.31 -24.39
C LYS A 457 9.98 -4.30 -23.44
N THR A 458 10.66 -4.85 -22.44
CA THR A 458 10.07 -5.81 -21.47
C THR A 458 9.36 -5.09 -20.32
N VAL A 459 8.07 -5.35 -20.08
CA VAL A 459 7.37 -4.79 -18.89
C VAL A 459 7.54 -5.66 -17.65
N LEU A 460 7.95 -6.92 -17.80
CA LEU A 460 8.21 -7.79 -16.67
C LEU A 460 9.57 -7.55 -16.02
N TYR A 461 9.63 -7.78 -14.72
CA TYR A 461 10.83 -7.75 -13.91
C TYR A 461 10.87 -8.91 -12.90
N VAL A 462 12.05 -9.18 -12.33
CA VAL A 462 12.20 -10.10 -11.19
C VAL A 462 12.14 -9.23 -9.93
N PRO A 463 11.27 -9.51 -8.94
CA PRO A 463 11.20 -8.76 -7.68
C PRO A 463 12.54 -8.71 -6.94
N LEU A 464 12.78 -7.65 -6.16
CA LEU A 464 14.03 -7.44 -5.43
C LEU A 464 14.28 -8.58 -4.44
N ALA A 465 13.26 -8.96 -3.67
CA ALA A 465 13.29 -10.12 -2.77
C ALA A 465 13.68 -11.46 -3.45
N ARG A 466 13.54 -11.55 -4.79
CA ARG A 466 13.91 -12.73 -5.60
C ARG A 466 15.25 -12.56 -6.33
N GLY A 467 16.08 -11.59 -5.93
CA GLY A 467 17.36 -11.28 -6.58
C GLY A 467 17.23 -10.45 -7.86
N GLY A 468 16.14 -9.69 -7.99
CA GLY A 468 15.97 -8.71 -9.06
C GLY A 468 17.01 -7.59 -8.99
N ARG A 469 17.40 -7.03 -10.15
CA ARG A 469 18.22 -5.82 -10.18
C ARG A 469 17.34 -4.57 -10.14
N ALA A 470 17.59 -3.67 -9.18
CA ALA A 470 16.79 -2.46 -8.97
C ALA A 470 16.64 -1.57 -10.23
N ASP A 471 17.69 -1.44 -11.04
CA ASP A 471 17.64 -0.67 -12.30
C ASP A 471 16.63 -1.24 -13.32
N ARG A 472 16.56 -2.57 -13.44
CA ARG A 472 15.61 -3.26 -14.32
C ARG A 472 14.20 -3.22 -13.77
N VAL A 473 14.03 -3.39 -12.45
CA VAL A 473 12.74 -3.23 -11.76
C VAL A 473 12.19 -1.83 -11.99
N PHE A 474 12.98 -0.80 -11.67
CA PHE A 474 12.63 0.59 -11.90
C PHE A 474 12.24 0.85 -13.37
N ALA A 475 13.05 0.43 -14.34
CA ALA A 475 12.76 0.66 -15.75
C ALA A 475 11.48 -0.04 -16.23
N ALA A 476 11.19 -1.24 -15.73
CA ALA A 476 9.96 -1.98 -16.02
C ALA A 476 8.73 -1.29 -15.43
N ARG A 477 8.73 -1.06 -14.12
CA ARG A 477 7.64 -0.37 -13.39
C ARG A 477 7.35 1.02 -13.94
N MET A 478 8.39 1.77 -14.34
CA MET A 478 8.22 3.10 -14.95
C MET A 478 7.51 3.06 -16.31
N ARG A 479 7.69 1.99 -17.10
CA ARG A 479 6.95 1.80 -18.36
C ARG A 479 5.50 1.41 -18.12
N GLU A 480 5.24 0.58 -17.11
CA GLU A 480 3.88 0.20 -16.72
C GLU A 480 3.13 1.41 -16.15
N ARG A 481 3.75 2.21 -15.26
CA ARG A 481 3.18 3.48 -14.78
C ARG A 481 2.88 4.46 -15.91
N LEU A 482 3.76 4.57 -16.92
CA LEU A 482 3.46 5.39 -18.09
C LEU A 482 2.19 4.90 -18.80
N LEU A 483 2.07 3.60 -19.03
CA LEU A 483 0.89 3.02 -19.66
C LEU A 483 -0.36 3.26 -18.82
N GLU A 484 -0.29 3.00 -17.51
CA GLU A 484 -1.36 3.24 -16.53
C GLU A 484 -1.85 4.70 -16.55
N ARG A 485 -0.94 5.67 -16.43
CA ARG A 485 -1.31 7.10 -16.45
C ARG A 485 -1.94 7.50 -17.79
N LEU A 486 -1.46 6.96 -18.91
CA LEU A 486 -2.02 7.28 -20.23
C LEU A 486 -3.41 6.69 -20.43
N VAL A 487 -3.64 5.43 -20.06
CA VAL A 487 -4.97 4.81 -20.19
C VAL A 487 -6.00 5.46 -19.25
N ALA A 488 -5.56 6.07 -18.15
CA ALA A 488 -6.43 6.83 -17.26
C ALA A 488 -6.92 8.15 -17.89
N VAL A 489 -6.05 8.87 -18.62
CA VAL A 489 -6.34 10.24 -19.10
C VAL A 489 -6.87 10.31 -20.53
N LEU A 490 -6.48 9.38 -21.41
CA LEU A 490 -6.85 9.42 -22.83
C LEU A 490 -8.36 9.27 -23.06
N PRO A 491 -9.10 8.39 -22.34
CA PRO A 491 -10.56 8.33 -22.45
C PRO A 491 -11.21 9.67 -22.13
N ARG A 492 -10.70 10.43 -21.15
CA ARG A 492 -11.22 11.77 -20.81
C ARG A 492 -11.07 12.80 -21.94
N ARG A 493 -10.20 12.53 -22.92
CA ARG A 493 -10.05 13.32 -24.15
C ARG A 493 -10.76 12.75 -25.38
N GLY A 494 -11.55 11.69 -25.21
CA GLY A 494 -12.34 11.06 -26.27
C GLY A 494 -11.56 10.03 -27.08
N LEU A 495 -10.32 9.73 -26.67
CA LEU A 495 -9.38 8.84 -27.37
C LEU A 495 -9.57 7.39 -26.92
N VAL A 496 -10.79 6.87 -27.17
CA VAL A 496 -11.21 5.52 -26.77
C VAL A 496 -10.45 4.46 -27.55
N GLU A 497 -10.28 4.66 -28.87
CA GLU A 497 -9.60 3.70 -29.74
C GLU A 497 -8.11 3.55 -29.37
N GLU A 498 -7.43 4.66 -29.11
CA GLU A 498 -6.04 4.71 -28.69
C GLU A 498 -5.85 4.00 -27.35
N THR A 499 -6.80 4.18 -26.43
CA THR A 499 -6.77 3.56 -25.10
C THR A 499 -6.87 2.04 -25.20
N ILE A 500 -7.85 1.53 -25.97
CA ILE A 500 -7.98 0.09 -26.22
C ILE A 500 -6.70 -0.45 -26.90
N GLY A 501 -6.13 0.31 -27.84
CA GLY A 501 -4.85 -0.02 -28.49
C GLY A 501 -3.68 -0.10 -27.50
N LEU A 502 -3.62 0.78 -26.50
CA LEU A 502 -2.61 0.75 -25.45
C LEU A 502 -2.75 -0.45 -24.52
N VAL A 503 -3.96 -0.83 -24.12
CA VAL A 503 -4.19 -2.02 -23.30
C VAL A 503 -3.67 -3.27 -24.02
N ARG A 504 -3.96 -3.41 -25.33
CA ARG A 504 -3.43 -4.51 -26.13
C ARG A 504 -1.92 -4.46 -26.29
N LEU A 505 -1.34 -3.25 -26.45
CA LEU A 505 0.11 -3.08 -26.48
C LEU A 505 0.73 -3.54 -25.15
N ALA A 506 0.20 -3.08 -24.01
CA ALA A 506 0.65 -3.48 -22.69
C ALA A 506 0.62 -5.01 -22.55
N LYS A 507 -0.48 -5.65 -22.95
CA LYS A 507 -0.58 -7.11 -22.96
C LYS A 507 0.45 -7.79 -23.87
N LYS A 508 0.72 -7.23 -25.05
CA LYS A 508 1.74 -7.74 -26.00
C LYS A 508 3.15 -7.64 -25.42
N LEU A 509 3.45 -6.63 -24.61
CA LEU A 509 4.75 -6.47 -23.95
C LEU A 509 5.01 -7.56 -22.90
N GLU A 510 3.97 -8.17 -22.33
CA GLU A 510 4.11 -9.30 -21.39
C GLU A 510 4.64 -10.59 -22.04
N SER A 511 4.59 -10.71 -23.36
CA SER A 511 5.10 -11.91 -24.06
C SER A 511 6.61 -12.07 -23.92
N ARG A 512 7.34 -11.01 -23.57
CA ARG A 512 8.81 -10.99 -23.51
C ARG A 512 9.30 -11.21 -22.08
N ARG A 513 9.31 -12.48 -21.66
CA ARG A 513 9.82 -12.89 -20.34
C ARG A 513 11.36 -12.74 -20.28
N PRO A 514 11.92 -12.10 -19.25
CA PRO A 514 13.35 -12.15 -18.98
C PRO A 514 13.82 -13.62 -18.81
N PRO A 515 15.03 -13.99 -19.26
CA PRO A 515 15.58 -15.32 -18.99
C PRO A 515 15.87 -15.47 -17.49
N GLY A 516 15.33 -16.51 -16.84
CA GLY A 516 15.55 -16.79 -15.41
C GLY A 516 14.25 -16.89 -14.58
N ALA A 517 14.39 -16.65 -13.27
CA ALA A 517 13.38 -16.84 -12.21
C ALA A 517 12.02 -16.16 -12.46
N ALA A 518 11.01 -16.52 -11.64
CA ALA A 518 9.62 -16.10 -11.76
C ALA A 518 9.44 -14.56 -11.83
N SER A 519 9.29 -14.06 -13.05
CA SER A 519 9.05 -12.65 -13.37
C SER A 519 7.61 -12.23 -13.05
N VAL A 520 7.42 -10.99 -12.63
CA VAL A 520 6.14 -10.36 -12.30
C VAL A 520 5.80 -9.31 -13.36
N SER A 521 4.51 -9.06 -13.59
CA SER A 521 4.00 -7.93 -14.38
C SER A 521 2.97 -7.16 -13.56
N GLU A 522 2.88 -5.86 -13.75
CA GLU A 522 1.84 -4.99 -13.19
C GLU A 522 0.73 -4.67 -14.23
N PHE A 523 0.51 -5.56 -15.22
CA PHE A 523 -0.53 -5.37 -16.22
C PHE A 523 -1.93 -5.19 -15.60
N ASP A 524 -2.19 -5.85 -14.46
CA ASP A 524 -3.42 -5.67 -13.67
C ASP A 524 -3.75 -4.21 -13.40
N ARG A 525 -2.76 -3.39 -13.01
CA ARG A 525 -2.95 -1.96 -12.72
C ARG A 525 -3.31 -1.17 -13.98
N VAL A 526 -2.62 -1.46 -15.09
CA VAL A 526 -2.92 -0.84 -16.39
C VAL A 526 -4.32 -1.23 -16.86
N PHE A 527 -4.69 -2.49 -16.71
CA PHE A 527 -5.99 -3.02 -17.12
C PHE A 527 -7.13 -2.44 -16.25
N GLU A 528 -6.94 -2.37 -14.94
CA GLU A 528 -7.89 -1.77 -14.01
C GLU A 528 -8.10 -0.29 -14.32
N SER A 529 -7.01 0.46 -14.44
CA SER A 529 -7.06 1.89 -14.79
C SER A 529 -7.76 2.14 -16.14
N ALA A 530 -7.48 1.32 -17.16
CA ALA A 530 -8.12 1.42 -18.45
C ALA A 530 -9.61 1.08 -18.39
N THR A 531 -9.99 0.02 -17.68
CA THR A 531 -11.38 -0.40 -17.54
C THR A 531 -12.18 0.68 -16.83
N THR A 532 -11.65 1.21 -15.72
CA THR A 532 -12.23 2.34 -14.98
C THR A 532 -12.46 3.55 -15.88
N ALA A 533 -11.45 3.96 -16.64
CA ALA A 533 -11.53 5.15 -17.49
C ALA A 533 -12.44 4.95 -18.73
N LEU A 534 -12.47 3.75 -19.31
CA LEU A 534 -13.33 3.42 -20.47
C LEU A 534 -14.80 3.31 -20.07
N VAL A 535 -15.10 2.66 -18.93
CA VAL A 535 -16.46 2.60 -18.39
C VAL A 535 -16.93 3.99 -17.95
N GLY A 536 -16.07 4.76 -17.27
CA GLY A 536 -16.39 6.15 -16.91
C GLY A 536 -16.70 7.01 -18.14
N ARG A 537 -16.01 6.78 -19.27
CA ARG A 537 -16.32 7.42 -20.55
C ARG A 537 -17.70 7.02 -21.09
N ILE A 538 -18.10 5.75 -20.98
CA ILE A 538 -19.45 5.30 -21.37
C ILE A 538 -20.50 6.05 -20.54
N VAL A 539 -20.33 6.09 -19.21
CA VAL A 539 -21.25 6.80 -18.30
C VAL A 539 -21.32 8.29 -18.64
N ALA A 540 -20.18 8.95 -18.87
CA ALA A 540 -20.14 10.37 -19.20
C ALA A 540 -20.76 10.71 -20.56
N SER A 541 -20.69 9.80 -21.54
CA SER A 541 -21.26 10.01 -22.89
C SER A 541 -22.72 9.58 -23.03
N ALA A 542 -23.25 8.74 -22.14
CA ALA A 542 -24.63 8.26 -22.19
C ALA A 542 -25.69 9.38 -22.16
N PRO A 543 -25.59 10.42 -21.30
CA PRO A 543 -26.57 11.52 -21.27
C PRO A 543 -26.39 12.52 -22.41
N ILE A 544 -25.32 12.44 -23.20
CA ILE A 544 -25.03 13.40 -24.27
C ILE A 544 -25.88 13.07 -25.50
N ALA A 545 -26.75 14.00 -25.90
CA ALA A 545 -27.56 13.88 -27.11
C ALA A 545 -26.70 13.92 -28.39
N GLY A 546 -27.07 13.12 -29.39
CA GLY A 546 -26.49 13.19 -30.72
C GLY A 546 -26.90 14.47 -31.48
N PRO A 547 -26.17 14.82 -32.56
CA PRO A 547 -26.59 15.92 -33.43
C PRO A 547 -27.95 15.57 -34.06
N SER A 548 -29.01 16.27 -33.64
CA SER A 548 -30.43 16.07 -34.01
C SER A 548 -31.27 15.15 -33.09
N GLU A 549 -30.75 14.78 -31.92
CA GLU A 549 -31.50 14.00 -30.92
C GLU A 549 -31.97 14.90 -29.77
N ALA A 550 -33.13 14.58 -29.18
CA ALA A 550 -33.55 15.22 -27.92
C ALA A 550 -32.70 14.70 -26.76
N GLU A 551 -32.68 15.44 -25.64
CA GLU A 551 -32.01 14.96 -24.42
C GLU A 551 -32.58 13.59 -24.00
N PRO A 552 -31.72 12.59 -23.78
CA PRO A 552 -32.17 11.24 -23.42
C PRO A 552 -32.79 11.25 -22.01
N SER A 553 -33.89 10.52 -21.84
CA SER A 553 -34.44 10.27 -20.50
C SER A 553 -33.49 9.42 -19.65
N SER A 554 -33.72 9.35 -18.33
CA SER A 554 -32.96 8.48 -17.43
C SER A 554 -32.97 7.02 -17.91
N VAL A 555 -34.13 6.51 -18.32
CA VAL A 555 -34.30 5.16 -18.86
C VAL A 555 -33.44 4.93 -20.11
N VAL A 556 -33.43 5.88 -21.04
CA VAL A 556 -32.59 5.79 -22.25
C VAL A 556 -31.11 5.85 -21.89
N THR A 557 -30.74 6.67 -20.90
CA THR A 557 -29.36 6.79 -20.41
C THR A 557 -28.88 5.48 -19.80
N THR A 558 -29.70 4.85 -18.94
CA THR A 558 -29.45 3.52 -18.37
C THR A 558 -29.28 2.47 -19.47
N GLN A 559 -30.18 2.45 -20.47
CA GLN A 559 -30.08 1.51 -21.59
C GLN A 559 -28.78 1.72 -22.40
N ARG A 560 -28.42 2.97 -22.68
CA ARG A 560 -27.17 3.30 -23.38
C ARG A 560 -25.97 2.75 -22.61
N ILE A 561 -25.89 3.00 -21.30
CA ILE A 561 -24.80 2.48 -20.46
C ILE A 561 -24.69 0.95 -20.61
N LEU A 562 -25.81 0.24 -20.47
CA LEU A 562 -25.85 -1.22 -20.60
C LEU A 562 -25.43 -1.70 -21.99
N ASP A 563 -25.87 -1.02 -23.06
CA ASP A 563 -25.49 -1.34 -24.44
C ASP A 563 -23.98 -1.13 -24.67
N GLY A 564 -23.42 -0.04 -24.16
CA GLY A 564 -21.99 0.24 -24.23
C GLY A 564 -21.15 -0.80 -23.50
N LEU A 565 -21.58 -1.21 -22.30
CA LEU A 565 -20.93 -2.26 -21.52
C LEU A 565 -21.01 -3.62 -22.22
N ALA A 566 -22.16 -3.96 -22.83
CA ALA A 566 -22.34 -5.19 -23.57
C ALA A 566 -21.37 -5.33 -24.77
N ILE A 567 -20.85 -4.21 -25.30
CA ILE A 567 -19.85 -4.21 -26.37
C ILE A 567 -18.42 -4.20 -25.80
N LEU A 568 -18.16 -3.38 -24.79
CA LEU A 568 -16.82 -3.19 -24.23
C LEU A 568 -16.33 -4.40 -23.43
N ILE A 569 -17.17 -4.91 -22.51
CA ILE A 569 -16.77 -5.92 -21.52
C ILE A 569 -16.33 -7.24 -22.17
N PRO A 570 -17.00 -7.78 -23.20
CA PRO A 570 -16.50 -8.97 -23.89
C PRO A 570 -15.08 -8.80 -24.48
N LYS A 571 -14.74 -7.61 -25.01
CA LYS A 571 -13.39 -7.32 -25.55
C LYS A 571 -12.34 -7.24 -24.44
N LEU A 572 -12.70 -6.67 -23.30
CA LEU A 572 -11.86 -6.63 -22.12
C LEU A 572 -11.67 -8.03 -21.52
N LEU A 573 -12.72 -8.84 -21.45
CA LEU A 573 -12.68 -10.24 -21.01
C LEU A 573 -11.78 -11.09 -21.92
N GLU A 574 -11.81 -10.92 -23.24
CA GLU A 574 -10.89 -11.62 -24.16
C GLU A 574 -9.41 -11.31 -23.83
N THR A 575 -9.11 -10.05 -23.57
CA THR A 575 -7.76 -9.60 -23.21
C THR A 575 -7.35 -10.10 -21.82
N TRP A 576 -8.27 -10.00 -20.85
CA TRP A 576 -8.10 -10.43 -19.47
C TRP A 576 -7.91 -11.93 -19.36
N THR A 577 -8.75 -12.75 -20.00
CA THR A 577 -8.64 -14.22 -19.96
C THR A 577 -7.31 -14.70 -20.51
N THR A 578 -6.75 -14.03 -21.52
CA THR A 578 -5.40 -14.32 -22.04
C THR A 578 -4.32 -14.03 -20.98
N HIS A 579 -4.51 -13.02 -20.14
CA HIS A 579 -3.63 -12.70 -19.02
C HIS A 579 -3.84 -13.64 -17.82
N ALA A 580 -5.07 -13.79 -17.35
CA ALA A 580 -5.45 -14.67 -16.26
C ALA A 580 -4.96 -16.11 -16.45
N ARG A 581 -5.02 -16.66 -17.68
CA ARG A 581 -4.52 -18.02 -17.96
C ARG A 581 -3.01 -18.17 -17.85
N GLN A 582 -2.24 -17.09 -17.97
CA GLN A 582 -0.78 -17.12 -17.87
C GLN A 582 -0.29 -17.08 -16.41
N LEU A 583 -1.18 -16.71 -15.49
CA LEU A 583 -0.97 -16.68 -14.05
C LEU A 583 -1.59 -17.92 -13.40
N ARG A 584 -0.87 -18.44 -12.40
CA ARG A 584 -1.35 -19.53 -11.55
C ARG A 584 -1.79 -18.89 -10.24
N LEU A 585 -3.09 -19.01 -9.91
CA LEU A 585 -3.64 -18.46 -8.68
C LEU A 585 -3.44 -19.42 -7.52
N SER A 586 -3.66 -20.72 -7.78
CA SER A 586 -3.49 -21.77 -6.79
C SER A 586 -2.61 -22.90 -7.31
N VAL A 587 -1.88 -23.52 -6.40
CA VAL A 587 -1.10 -24.70 -6.70
C VAL A 587 -1.96 -25.86 -7.19
N LEU A 588 -3.19 -25.94 -6.70
CA LEU A 588 -4.14 -27.00 -6.99
C LEU A 588 -4.71 -26.95 -8.42
N GLU A 589 -4.52 -25.85 -9.16
CA GLU A 589 -4.89 -25.78 -10.59
C GLU A 589 -4.17 -26.86 -11.43
N ARG A 590 -2.98 -27.31 -11.00
CA ARG A 590 -2.24 -28.41 -11.67
C ARG A 590 -2.93 -29.77 -11.54
N VAL A 591 -3.78 -29.90 -10.53
CA VAL A 591 -4.50 -31.14 -10.20
C VAL A 591 -6.01 -30.92 -10.24
N ARG A 592 -6.49 -30.00 -11.08
CA ARG A 592 -7.92 -29.72 -11.24
C ARG A 592 -8.68 -30.95 -11.75
N ASP A 593 -8.10 -31.73 -12.65
CA ASP A 593 -8.75 -32.92 -13.20
C ASP A 593 -8.60 -34.13 -12.26
N ASP A 594 -9.66 -34.92 -12.11
CA ASP A 594 -9.65 -36.09 -11.20
C ASP A 594 -8.54 -37.10 -11.51
N LYS A 595 -8.22 -37.30 -12.80
CA LYS A 595 -7.12 -38.18 -13.23
C LYS A 595 -5.76 -37.70 -12.70
N SER A 596 -5.52 -36.39 -12.75
CA SER A 596 -4.27 -35.81 -12.28
C SER A 596 -4.17 -35.80 -10.75
N PHE A 597 -5.29 -35.57 -10.08
CA PHE A 597 -5.38 -35.62 -8.62
C PHE A 597 -5.23 -37.04 -8.06
N GLN A 598 -5.68 -38.06 -8.78
CA GLN A 598 -5.61 -39.45 -8.35
C GLN A 598 -4.18 -39.87 -7.95
N PHE A 599 -3.15 -39.43 -8.69
CA PHE A 599 -1.76 -39.72 -8.35
C PHE A 599 -1.28 -39.06 -7.04
N VAL A 600 -1.81 -37.87 -6.72
CA VAL A 600 -1.51 -37.16 -5.47
C VAL A 600 -2.25 -37.83 -4.32
N LYS A 601 -3.52 -38.16 -4.54
CA LYS A 601 -4.36 -38.90 -3.59
C LYS A 601 -3.75 -40.26 -3.22
N GLU A 602 -3.29 -41.03 -4.21
CA GLU A 602 -2.61 -42.29 -3.96
C GLU A 602 -1.29 -42.09 -3.22
N PHE A 603 -0.49 -41.08 -3.58
CA PHE A 603 0.73 -40.76 -2.85
C PHE A 603 0.47 -40.45 -1.37
N ILE A 604 -0.54 -39.63 -1.07
CA ILE A 604 -0.92 -39.30 0.32
C ILE A 604 -1.42 -40.55 1.06
N LYS A 605 -2.27 -41.37 0.43
CA LYS A 605 -2.78 -42.59 1.08
C LYS A 605 -1.70 -43.61 1.40
N HIS A 606 -0.70 -43.78 0.54
CA HIS A 606 0.35 -44.78 0.73
C HIS A 606 1.48 -44.28 1.64
N TYR A 607 1.82 -42.99 1.57
CA TYR A 607 3.02 -42.44 2.21
C TYR A 607 2.76 -41.30 3.20
N GLY A 608 1.52 -40.84 3.37
CA GLY A 608 1.19 -39.68 4.18
C GLY A 608 1.26 -39.92 5.69
N ASP A 609 1.05 -41.17 6.11
CA ASP A 609 1.16 -41.62 7.50
C ASP A 609 2.62 -41.48 8.00
N GLY A 610 2.81 -40.74 9.09
CA GLY A 610 4.14 -40.36 9.61
C GLY A 610 4.89 -39.29 8.81
N LEU A 611 4.40 -38.91 7.61
CA LEU A 611 4.98 -37.82 6.80
C LEU A 611 4.30 -36.48 7.07
N PHE A 612 2.97 -36.42 7.01
CA PHE A 612 2.21 -35.20 7.20
C PHE A 612 1.78 -35.06 8.66
N THR A 613 2.71 -34.64 9.51
CA THR A 613 2.47 -34.35 10.92
C THR A 613 2.12 -32.88 11.13
N GLN A 614 1.42 -32.58 12.23
CA GLN A 614 1.07 -31.19 12.56
C GLN A 614 2.32 -30.31 12.73
N HIS A 615 3.41 -30.82 13.32
CA HIS A 615 4.70 -30.13 13.42
C HIS A 615 5.29 -29.77 12.06
N LEU A 616 5.23 -30.68 11.07
CA LEU A 616 5.74 -30.42 9.72
C LEU A 616 4.92 -29.35 9.00
N LEU A 617 3.62 -29.36 9.20
CA LEU A 617 2.67 -28.48 8.50
C LEU A 617 2.51 -27.10 9.17
N THR A 618 3.34 -26.77 10.16
CA THR A 618 3.41 -25.41 10.71
C THR A 618 3.96 -24.41 9.67
N PRO A 619 3.58 -23.11 9.72
CA PRO A 619 4.00 -22.13 8.74
C PRO A 619 5.53 -21.95 8.64
N SER A 620 6.24 -22.03 9.75
CA SER A 620 7.70 -21.91 9.82
C SER A 620 8.40 -23.08 9.13
N SER A 621 7.97 -24.32 9.44
CA SER A 621 8.48 -25.54 8.81
C SER A 621 8.20 -25.57 7.32
N LEU A 622 6.98 -25.24 6.89
CA LEU A 622 6.61 -25.15 5.48
C LEU A 622 7.47 -24.13 4.73
N ARG A 623 7.66 -22.92 5.28
CA ARG A 623 8.52 -21.89 4.67
C ARG A 623 9.96 -22.35 4.55
N SER A 624 10.51 -22.95 5.61
CA SER A 624 11.89 -23.45 5.63
C SER A 624 12.12 -24.52 4.55
N ILE A 625 11.22 -25.51 4.45
CA ILE A 625 11.34 -26.61 3.48
C ILE A 625 11.14 -26.11 2.05
N LEU A 626 10.15 -25.23 1.81
CA LEU A 626 9.88 -24.71 0.46
C LEU A 626 10.98 -23.77 -0.04
N ARG A 627 11.58 -22.95 0.83
CA ARG A 627 12.74 -22.09 0.49
C ARG A 627 14.03 -22.89 0.31
N GLY A 628 14.35 -23.80 1.24
CA GLY A 628 15.53 -24.66 1.17
C GLY A 628 15.44 -25.76 0.09
N GLY A 629 14.23 -26.03 -0.39
CA GLY A 629 13.94 -27.03 -1.41
C GLY A 629 13.56 -28.38 -0.81
N VAL A 630 12.51 -28.97 -1.38
CA VAL A 630 11.96 -30.27 -0.95
C VAL A 630 12.93 -31.44 -1.21
N ARG A 631 13.76 -31.35 -2.25
CA ARG A 631 14.74 -32.39 -2.57
C ARG A 631 15.86 -32.47 -1.51
N PRO A 632 16.55 -31.38 -1.14
CA PRO A 632 17.49 -31.38 -0.01
C PRO A 632 16.88 -31.86 1.30
N TYR A 633 15.60 -31.56 1.54
CA TYR A 633 14.87 -32.07 2.71
C TYR A 633 14.74 -33.61 2.67
N LEU A 634 14.28 -34.19 1.55
CA LEU A 634 14.20 -35.66 1.40
C LEU A 634 15.58 -36.33 1.47
N GLU A 635 16.61 -35.74 0.87
CA GLU A 635 17.98 -36.27 0.94
C GLU A 635 18.53 -36.24 2.38
N ARG A 636 18.16 -35.25 3.20
CA ARG A 636 18.48 -35.22 4.65
C ARG A 636 17.78 -36.35 5.39
N LEU A 637 16.47 -36.55 5.15
CA LEU A 637 15.71 -37.64 5.78
C LEU A 637 16.30 -39.03 5.46
N ILE A 638 16.67 -39.28 4.20
CA ILE A 638 17.29 -40.54 3.78
C ILE A 638 18.65 -40.75 4.47
N LYS A 639 19.46 -39.68 4.61
CA LYS A 639 20.76 -39.74 5.30
C LYS A 639 20.62 -40.00 6.80
N GLN A 640 19.62 -39.39 7.45
CA GLN A 640 19.33 -39.60 8.87
C GLN A 640 18.87 -41.04 9.17
N ASP A 641 18.01 -41.59 8.32
CA ASP A 641 17.59 -42.99 8.39
C ASP A 641 18.77 -43.96 8.19
N SER A 642 19.64 -43.68 7.21
CA SER A 642 20.86 -44.47 6.95
C SER A 642 21.89 -44.39 8.08
N ALA A 643 21.90 -43.31 8.87
CA ALA A 643 22.81 -43.09 9.97
C ALA A 643 22.35 -43.76 11.28
N GLY A 644 21.18 -44.42 11.30
CA GLY A 644 20.64 -45.08 12.49
C GLY A 644 20.29 -44.09 13.61
N THR A 645 20.15 -42.80 13.29
CA THR A 645 19.73 -41.78 14.26
C THR A 645 18.26 -42.04 14.54
N ASP A 646 17.97 -42.61 15.70
CA ASP A 646 16.62 -42.92 16.13
C ASP A 646 15.80 -41.62 16.14
N TRP A 647 14.86 -41.50 15.20
CA TRP A 647 13.74 -40.56 15.34
C TRP A 647 12.81 -40.94 16.52
N ARG A 648 13.16 -42.01 17.27
CA ARG A 648 12.43 -42.59 18.41
C ARG A 648 12.64 -41.89 19.75
N THR A 649 13.55 -40.91 19.86
CA THR A 649 13.92 -40.28 21.14
C THR A 649 13.70 -38.76 21.11
N SER A 650 12.46 -38.36 20.84
CA SER A 650 11.93 -37.11 21.38
C SER A 650 10.57 -37.47 21.98
N ASP A 651 10.48 -37.31 23.29
CA ASP A 651 9.36 -37.55 24.19
C ASP A 651 9.23 -38.99 24.72
N SER A 652 9.84 -39.20 25.88
CA SER A 652 9.51 -40.23 26.83
C SER A 652 8.09 -39.99 27.38
N ASP A 653 7.08 -40.53 26.72
CA ASP A 653 5.79 -40.78 27.37
C ASP A 653 5.76 -42.23 27.88
N GLU A 654 5.65 -42.36 29.20
CA GLU A 654 5.33 -43.58 29.92
C GLU A 654 3.88 -44.02 29.62
N ASP A 655 3.58 -44.43 28.39
CA ASP A 655 2.41 -45.28 28.14
C ASP A 655 2.58 -46.12 26.88
N GLY A 656 2.45 -47.44 27.04
CA GLY A 656 2.88 -48.47 26.10
C GLY A 656 2.10 -48.52 24.78
N GLY A 657 2.40 -47.62 23.84
CA GLY A 657 1.94 -47.66 22.46
C GLY A 657 3.02 -47.17 21.49
N SER A 658 3.79 -48.08 20.90
CA SER A 658 4.79 -47.76 19.89
C SER A 658 4.17 -47.06 18.67
N LYS A 659 4.25 -45.73 18.57
CA LYS A 659 3.95 -45.00 17.33
C LYS A 659 5.24 -44.68 16.58
N GLN A 660 5.40 -45.30 15.41
CA GLN A 660 6.49 -45.01 14.50
C GLN A 660 6.31 -43.60 13.90
N ALA A 661 7.07 -42.60 14.37
CA ALA A 661 6.92 -41.17 14.08
C ALA A 661 7.73 -40.65 12.86
N GLY A 662 8.35 -41.53 12.06
CA GLY A 662 9.09 -41.15 10.84
C GLY A 662 8.39 -41.58 9.54
N PRO A 663 8.68 -40.95 8.38
CA PRO A 663 8.12 -41.32 7.08
C PRO A 663 8.79 -42.58 6.47
N VAL A 664 8.85 -43.66 7.25
CA VAL A 664 9.59 -44.90 6.94
C VAL A 664 9.16 -45.49 5.59
N LYS A 665 7.84 -45.57 5.34
CA LYS A 665 7.28 -46.12 4.09
C LYS A 665 7.74 -45.37 2.84
N LEU A 666 7.90 -44.04 2.91
CA LEU A 666 8.35 -43.25 1.78
C LEU A 666 9.85 -43.45 1.53
N ILE A 667 10.65 -43.50 2.60
CA ILE A 667 12.10 -43.70 2.51
C ILE A 667 12.41 -45.09 1.96
N GLU A 668 11.73 -46.13 2.45
CA GLU A 668 11.84 -47.50 1.94
C GLU A 668 11.48 -47.58 0.45
N ALA A 669 10.36 -46.99 0.04
CA ALA A 669 9.93 -46.97 -1.37
C ALA A 669 10.91 -46.24 -2.30
N ILE A 670 11.60 -45.20 -1.81
CA ILE A 670 12.66 -44.50 -2.56
C ILE A 670 13.91 -45.40 -2.66
N ASN A 671 14.29 -46.07 -1.57
CA ASN A 671 15.47 -46.95 -1.51
C ASN A 671 15.29 -48.21 -2.37
N VAL A 672 14.08 -48.80 -2.39
CA VAL A 672 13.71 -49.95 -3.24
C VAL A 672 13.48 -49.52 -4.69
N GLY A 673 13.27 -48.23 -4.96
CA GLY A 673 13.08 -47.68 -6.30
C GLY A 673 11.64 -47.75 -6.82
N GLU A 674 10.65 -48.00 -5.96
CA GLU A 674 9.21 -47.97 -6.30
C GLU A 674 8.77 -46.57 -6.73
N ILE A 675 9.35 -45.52 -6.13
CA ILE A 675 9.17 -44.14 -6.52
C ILE A 675 10.52 -43.43 -6.67
N SER A 676 10.72 -42.74 -7.79
CA SER A 676 11.94 -41.95 -7.95
C SER A 676 11.96 -40.74 -7.02
N LEU A 677 13.14 -40.36 -6.51
CA LEU A 677 13.33 -39.15 -5.70
C LEU A 677 12.75 -37.90 -6.38
N LYS A 678 12.85 -37.81 -7.70
CA LYS A 678 12.28 -36.70 -8.49
C LYS A 678 10.75 -36.67 -8.44
N GLN A 679 10.09 -37.82 -8.55
CA GLN A 679 8.63 -37.92 -8.44
C GLN A 679 8.16 -37.61 -7.01
N ALA A 680 8.81 -38.18 -5.99
CA ALA A 680 8.53 -37.89 -4.58
C ALA A 680 8.67 -36.40 -4.28
N THR A 681 9.79 -35.79 -4.72
CA THR A 681 10.03 -34.33 -4.59
C THR A 681 8.90 -33.52 -5.22
N SER A 682 8.51 -33.83 -6.46
CA SER A 682 7.48 -33.04 -7.16
C SER A 682 6.10 -33.18 -6.51
N ARG A 683 5.75 -34.36 -5.99
CA ARG A 683 4.45 -34.61 -5.34
C ARG A 683 4.41 -33.96 -3.97
N LEU A 684 5.44 -34.16 -3.15
CA LEU A 684 5.56 -33.55 -1.83
C LEU A 684 5.56 -32.02 -1.92
N ARG A 685 6.31 -31.46 -2.88
CA ARG A 685 6.29 -30.00 -3.13
C ARG A 685 4.90 -29.47 -3.43
N LEU A 686 4.14 -30.14 -4.29
CA LEU A 686 2.77 -29.72 -4.61
C LEU A 686 1.87 -29.73 -3.37
N ILE A 687 2.00 -30.75 -2.51
CA ILE A 687 1.18 -30.88 -1.29
C ILE A 687 1.54 -29.79 -0.28
N LEU A 688 2.84 -29.61 0.02
CA LEU A 688 3.31 -28.60 0.96
C LEU A 688 2.99 -27.18 0.48
N GLU A 689 3.14 -26.89 -0.82
CA GLU A 689 2.72 -25.61 -1.41
C GLU A 689 1.20 -25.41 -1.27
N SER A 690 0.39 -26.46 -1.46
CA SER A 690 -1.07 -26.36 -1.34
C SER A 690 -1.54 -26.04 0.09
N VAL A 691 -0.89 -26.63 1.10
CA VAL A 691 -1.18 -26.36 2.52
C VAL A 691 -0.65 -24.97 2.90
N ALA A 692 0.56 -24.60 2.46
CA ALA A 692 1.12 -23.29 2.74
C ALA A 692 0.27 -22.15 2.16
N GLU A 693 -0.31 -22.33 0.98
CA GLU A 693 -1.23 -21.36 0.35
C GLU A 693 -2.61 -21.28 1.04
N ASN A 694 -3.03 -22.31 1.80
CA ASN A 694 -4.37 -22.44 2.39
C ASN A 694 -4.28 -22.81 3.87
N HIS A 695 -3.38 -22.14 4.61
CA HIS A 695 -3.09 -22.52 5.99
C HIS A 695 -4.26 -22.23 6.95
N SER A 696 -5.05 -21.18 6.67
CA SER A 696 -6.26 -20.88 7.45
C SER A 696 -7.31 -21.99 7.33
N GLU A 697 -7.50 -22.55 6.12
CA GLU A 697 -8.37 -23.73 5.92
C GLU A 697 -7.78 -25.00 6.52
N TYR A 698 -6.45 -25.15 6.53
CA TYR A 698 -5.80 -26.26 7.22
C TYR A 698 -6.03 -26.19 8.73
N ARG A 699 -6.02 -24.99 9.33
CA ARG A 699 -6.36 -24.81 10.75
C ARG A 699 -7.80 -25.22 11.06
N ASP A 700 -8.76 -24.83 10.21
CA ASP A 700 -10.17 -25.29 10.31
C ASP A 700 -10.27 -26.83 10.18
N TRP A 701 -9.54 -27.42 9.24
CA TRP A 701 -9.48 -28.88 9.12
C TRP A 701 -8.94 -29.56 10.38
N ASN A 702 -7.92 -29.00 11.02
CA ASN A 702 -7.36 -29.54 12.25
C ASN A 702 -8.34 -29.45 13.43
N SER A 703 -9.09 -28.36 13.56
CA SER A 703 -10.04 -28.19 14.65
C SER A 703 -11.37 -28.93 14.44
N THR A 704 -11.78 -29.16 13.20
CA THR A 704 -13.12 -29.67 12.86
C THR A 704 -13.21 -31.21 12.86
N THR A 705 -12.11 -31.94 12.59
CA THR A 705 -12.17 -33.40 12.43
C THR A 705 -10.96 -34.13 12.98
N THR A 706 -11.19 -35.28 13.62
CA THR A 706 -10.14 -36.21 14.08
C THR A 706 -9.43 -36.92 12.94
N GLN A 707 -9.93 -36.81 11.70
CA GLN A 707 -9.20 -37.27 10.51
C GLN A 707 -7.92 -36.45 10.27
N SER A 708 -7.79 -35.27 10.88
CA SER A 708 -6.63 -34.40 10.74
C SER A 708 -5.37 -34.94 11.44
N ASP A 709 -5.54 -35.74 12.50
CA ASP A 709 -4.45 -36.44 13.20
C ASP A 709 -3.74 -37.47 12.31
N ARG A 710 -4.35 -37.79 11.17
CA ARG A 710 -3.90 -38.82 10.23
C ARG A 710 -3.42 -38.20 8.92
N GLY A 711 -2.11 -38.17 8.73
CA GLY A 711 -1.49 -37.63 7.52
C GLY A 711 -1.92 -38.32 6.21
N ASP A 712 -2.37 -39.57 6.25
CA ASP A 712 -2.91 -40.30 5.10
C ASP A 712 -4.33 -39.84 4.66
N TYR A 713 -5.00 -39.00 5.46
CA TYR A 713 -6.29 -38.36 5.13
C TYR A 713 -6.15 -36.94 4.59
N LEU A 714 -4.95 -36.37 4.51
CA LEU A 714 -4.73 -35.00 4.02
C LEU A 714 -5.29 -34.76 2.59
N TYR A 715 -5.44 -35.82 1.78
CA TYR A 715 -6.06 -35.71 0.46
C TYR A 715 -7.52 -35.22 0.52
N VAL A 716 -8.23 -35.45 1.63
CA VAL A 716 -9.61 -34.98 1.83
C VAL A 716 -9.62 -33.46 1.86
N LEU A 717 -8.74 -32.84 2.64
CA LEU A 717 -8.56 -31.38 2.63
C LEU A 717 -8.26 -30.87 1.21
N LEU A 718 -7.37 -31.53 0.47
CA LEU A 718 -7.06 -31.13 -0.91
C LEU A 718 -8.26 -31.28 -1.86
N GLU A 719 -9.20 -32.22 -1.64
CA GLU A 719 -10.45 -32.31 -2.40
C GLU A 719 -11.34 -31.08 -2.17
N PHE A 720 -11.44 -30.61 -0.92
CA PHE A 720 -12.16 -29.37 -0.59
C PHE A 720 -11.49 -28.15 -1.21
N LEU A 721 -10.16 -28.03 -1.06
CA LEU A 721 -9.40 -26.90 -1.59
C LEU A 721 -9.40 -26.84 -3.13
N ARG A 722 -9.56 -27.98 -3.83
CA ARG A 722 -9.74 -27.98 -5.30
C ARG A 722 -11.02 -27.28 -5.73
N ILE A 723 -12.12 -27.46 -5.00
CA ILE A 723 -13.40 -26.78 -5.28
C ILE A 723 -13.25 -25.28 -4.98
N LYS A 724 -12.63 -24.91 -3.85
CA LYS A 724 -12.30 -23.52 -3.52
C LYS A 724 -11.46 -22.85 -4.62
N ALA A 725 -10.39 -23.51 -5.07
CA ALA A 725 -9.51 -22.98 -6.12
C ALA A 725 -10.25 -22.80 -7.46
N GLU A 726 -11.21 -23.67 -7.78
CA GLU A 726 -12.06 -23.52 -8.95
C GLU A 726 -13.01 -22.31 -8.84
N TYR A 727 -13.63 -22.11 -7.67
CA TYR A 727 -14.43 -20.93 -7.36
C TYR A 727 -13.60 -19.64 -7.53
N GLU A 728 -12.42 -19.57 -6.91
CA GLU A 728 -11.53 -18.40 -6.97
C GLU A 728 -11.06 -18.09 -8.40
N ARG A 729 -10.84 -19.13 -9.21
CA ARG A 729 -10.51 -18.98 -10.63
C ARG A 729 -11.64 -18.34 -11.43
N ILE A 730 -12.89 -18.66 -11.11
CA ILE A 730 -14.07 -18.07 -11.76
C ILE A 730 -14.20 -16.61 -11.33
N VAL A 731 -14.11 -16.31 -10.02
CA VAL A 731 -14.09 -14.92 -9.50
C VAL A 731 -13.00 -14.10 -10.20
N TRP A 732 -11.79 -14.64 -10.31
CA TRP A 732 -10.69 -13.96 -11.00
C TRP A 732 -10.98 -13.70 -12.47
N THR A 733 -11.69 -14.61 -13.15
CA THR A 733 -12.09 -14.43 -14.55
C THR A 733 -13.13 -13.33 -14.73
N LEU A 734 -14.01 -13.16 -13.74
CA LEU A 734 -15.11 -12.18 -13.74
C LEU A 734 -14.67 -10.77 -13.32
N ARG A 735 -13.39 -10.56 -12.93
CA ARG A 735 -12.88 -9.27 -12.46
C ARG A 735 -13.23 -8.06 -13.36
N PRO A 736 -13.22 -8.14 -14.71
CA PRO A 736 -13.63 -7.00 -15.55
C PRO A 736 -15.11 -6.61 -15.39
N VAL A 737 -15.98 -7.58 -15.08
CA VAL A 737 -17.42 -7.34 -14.80
C VAL A 737 -17.58 -6.58 -13.49
N SER A 738 -16.84 -6.99 -12.44
CA SER A 738 -16.83 -6.30 -11.15
C SER A 738 -16.24 -4.90 -11.23
N MET A 739 -15.13 -4.73 -11.96
CA MET A 739 -14.55 -3.40 -12.21
C MET A 739 -15.56 -2.44 -12.87
N ALA A 740 -16.35 -2.92 -13.84
CA ALA A 740 -17.37 -2.10 -14.48
C ALA A 740 -18.47 -1.68 -13.50
N HIS A 741 -18.95 -2.63 -12.69
CA HIS A 741 -19.94 -2.36 -11.65
C HIS A 741 -19.46 -1.28 -10.67
N ARG A 742 -18.24 -1.43 -10.14
CA ARG A 742 -17.61 -0.43 -9.24
C ARG A 742 -17.65 0.98 -9.82
N VAL A 743 -17.41 1.13 -11.12
CA VAL A 743 -17.47 2.44 -11.78
C VAL A 743 -18.90 2.96 -11.85
N LEU A 744 -19.88 2.11 -12.15
CA LEU A 744 -21.29 2.52 -12.18
C LEU A 744 -21.75 3.03 -10.82
N VAL A 745 -21.44 2.30 -9.76
CA VAL A 745 -21.78 2.67 -8.37
C VAL A 745 -21.11 4.00 -8.01
N ARG A 746 -19.79 4.12 -8.20
CA ARG A 746 -19.05 5.38 -7.90
C ARG A 746 -19.47 6.57 -8.74
N SER A 747 -20.06 6.34 -9.92
CA SER A 747 -20.58 7.41 -10.78
C SER A 747 -22.05 7.75 -10.49
N GLY A 748 -22.67 7.14 -9.49
CA GLY A 748 -24.09 7.33 -9.15
C GLY A 748 -25.08 6.70 -10.13
N ALA A 749 -24.63 5.83 -11.04
CA ALA A 749 -25.47 5.15 -12.03
C ALA A 749 -26.16 3.91 -11.43
N THR A 750 -26.95 4.11 -10.38
CA THR A 750 -27.54 3.05 -9.53
C THR A 750 -28.44 2.07 -10.29
N GLU A 751 -29.31 2.56 -11.17
CA GLU A 751 -30.18 1.71 -12.00
C GLU A 751 -29.37 0.79 -12.92
N ALA A 752 -28.32 1.32 -13.56
CA ALA A 752 -27.43 0.56 -14.42
C ALA A 752 -26.60 -0.46 -13.63
N ALA A 753 -26.13 -0.09 -12.43
CA ALA A 753 -25.40 -0.97 -11.53
C ALA A 753 -26.26 -2.17 -11.11
N SER A 754 -27.50 -1.91 -10.66
CA SER A 754 -28.45 -2.95 -10.27
C SER A 754 -28.79 -3.90 -11.42
N ALA A 755 -29.10 -3.36 -12.61
CA ALA A 755 -29.34 -4.18 -13.80
C ALA A 755 -28.12 -5.02 -14.22
N TRP A 756 -26.92 -4.46 -14.07
CA TRP A 756 -25.67 -5.15 -14.35
C TRP A 756 -25.40 -6.31 -13.37
N ARG A 757 -25.67 -6.10 -12.07
CA ARG A 757 -25.59 -7.14 -11.04
C ARG A 757 -26.58 -8.27 -11.31
N GLN A 758 -27.84 -7.95 -11.58
CA GLN A 758 -28.87 -8.94 -11.89
C GLN A 758 -28.45 -9.81 -13.09
N ARG A 759 -27.93 -9.20 -14.15
CA ARG A 759 -27.43 -9.93 -15.31
C ARG A 759 -26.30 -10.90 -14.95
N MET A 760 -25.34 -10.47 -14.12
CA MET A 760 -24.25 -11.33 -13.67
C MET A 760 -24.77 -12.50 -12.82
N GLU A 761 -25.76 -12.26 -11.96
CA GLU A 761 -26.39 -13.30 -11.15
C GLU A 761 -27.04 -14.36 -12.06
N GLU A 762 -27.87 -13.93 -13.02
CA GLU A 762 -28.54 -14.81 -13.97
C GLU A 762 -27.55 -15.63 -14.81
N GLU A 763 -26.47 -15.02 -15.31
CA GLU A 763 -25.45 -15.69 -16.12
C GLU A 763 -24.58 -16.68 -15.30
N THR A 764 -24.39 -16.44 -14.00
CA THR A 764 -23.47 -17.24 -13.16
C THR A 764 -24.16 -18.24 -12.22
N ALA A 765 -25.46 -18.13 -12.00
CA ALA A 765 -26.24 -18.97 -11.08
C ALA A 765 -26.04 -20.48 -11.32
N GLY A 766 -26.04 -20.92 -12.59
CA GLY A 766 -25.83 -22.32 -12.93
C GLY A 766 -24.44 -22.85 -12.52
N THR A 767 -23.41 -22.02 -12.64
CA THR A 767 -22.03 -22.41 -12.27
C THR A 767 -21.86 -22.41 -10.75
N ALA A 768 -22.47 -21.45 -10.04
CA ALA A 768 -22.46 -21.41 -8.58
C ALA A 768 -23.14 -22.66 -7.99
N ASN A 769 -24.31 -23.02 -8.53
CA ASN A 769 -25.06 -24.19 -8.08
C ASN A 769 -24.29 -25.51 -8.29
N ASP A 770 -23.58 -25.68 -9.41
CA ASP A 770 -22.74 -26.86 -9.64
C ASP A 770 -21.63 -27.02 -8.59
N LEU A 771 -20.94 -25.93 -8.23
CA LEU A 771 -19.90 -25.96 -7.20
C LEU A 771 -20.47 -26.30 -5.82
N ILE A 772 -21.63 -25.74 -5.48
CA ILE A 772 -22.33 -26.01 -4.21
C ILE A 772 -22.79 -27.47 -4.15
N GLU A 773 -23.33 -28.02 -5.25
CA GLU A 773 -23.74 -29.42 -5.32
C GLU A 773 -22.54 -30.36 -5.16
N ARG A 774 -21.45 -30.11 -5.89
CA ARG A 774 -20.20 -30.88 -5.77
C ARG A 774 -19.61 -30.83 -4.36
N LEU A 775 -19.66 -29.67 -3.70
CA LEU A 775 -19.26 -29.53 -2.30
C LEU A 775 -20.17 -30.35 -1.39
N SER A 776 -21.49 -30.30 -1.58
CA SER A 776 -22.45 -31.07 -0.77
C SER A 776 -22.21 -32.58 -0.88
N VAL A 777 -21.98 -33.08 -2.10
CA VAL A 777 -21.64 -34.48 -2.37
C VAL A 777 -20.33 -34.86 -1.65
N LEU A 778 -19.32 -34.00 -1.68
CA LEU A 778 -18.04 -34.24 -0.99
C LEU A 778 -18.22 -34.27 0.54
N GLN A 779 -19.01 -33.36 1.10
CA GLN A 779 -19.32 -33.31 2.53
C GLN A 779 -20.06 -34.57 2.99
N GLN A 780 -21.05 -35.03 2.22
CA GLN A 780 -21.77 -36.26 2.52
C GLN A 780 -20.86 -37.49 2.46
N LYS A 781 -19.96 -37.55 1.48
CA LYS A 781 -19.04 -38.68 1.28
C LYS A 781 -17.98 -38.79 2.36
N THR A 782 -17.46 -37.65 2.83
CA THR A 782 -16.34 -37.60 3.79
C THR A 782 -16.80 -37.48 5.23
N GLY A 783 -18.03 -37.02 5.46
CA GLY A 783 -18.58 -36.71 6.78
C GLY A 783 -18.00 -35.44 7.40
N VAL A 784 -17.25 -34.63 6.64
CA VAL A 784 -16.58 -33.41 7.12
C VAL A 784 -17.23 -32.17 6.52
N ARG A 785 -17.36 -31.11 7.31
CA ARG A 785 -17.84 -29.78 6.87
C ARG A 785 -16.85 -28.71 7.31
N LEU A 786 -16.03 -28.24 6.38
CA LEU A 786 -15.12 -27.11 6.64
C LEU A 786 -15.87 -25.80 6.42
N ALA A 787 -16.03 -25.00 7.46
CA ALA A 787 -16.74 -23.71 7.39
C ALA A 787 -16.00 -22.76 6.43
N SER A 788 -14.68 -22.66 6.59
CA SER A 788 -13.80 -21.82 5.78
C SER A 788 -13.97 -22.03 4.25
N VAL A 789 -14.09 -23.28 3.81
CA VAL A 789 -14.33 -23.62 2.40
C VAL A 789 -15.80 -23.48 2.02
N SER A 790 -16.71 -23.89 2.91
CA SER A 790 -18.16 -23.91 2.61
C SER A 790 -18.70 -22.51 2.41
N ASP A 791 -18.34 -21.59 3.29
CA ASP A 791 -18.83 -20.22 3.26
C ASP A 791 -18.28 -19.51 2.03
N ARG A 792 -17.02 -19.79 1.67
CA ARG A 792 -16.40 -19.27 0.45
C ARG A 792 -17.07 -19.73 -0.83
N VAL A 793 -17.41 -21.01 -0.95
CA VAL A 793 -18.01 -21.60 -2.17
C VAL A 793 -19.49 -21.28 -2.30
N LYS A 794 -20.21 -21.17 -1.17
CA LYS A 794 -21.64 -20.81 -1.16
C LYS A 794 -21.90 -19.33 -1.45
N ARG A 795 -20.88 -18.48 -1.31
CA ARG A 795 -20.97 -17.05 -1.62
C ARG A 795 -21.33 -16.88 -3.11
N PRO A 796 -22.36 -16.07 -3.44
CA PRO A 796 -22.67 -15.80 -4.83
C PRO A 796 -21.54 -14.97 -5.45
N PHE A 797 -21.32 -15.14 -6.76
CA PHE A 797 -20.30 -14.36 -7.47
C PHE A 797 -20.61 -12.84 -7.47
N THR A 798 -21.86 -12.44 -7.21
CA THR A 798 -22.29 -11.05 -7.05
C THR A 798 -21.82 -10.40 -5.75
N ALA A 799 -21.38 -11.16 -4.75
CA ALA A 799 -21.04 -10.58 -3.46
C ALA A 799 -19.78 -9.68 -3.48
N MET A 800 -19.00 -9.68 -4.56
CA MET A 800 -17.98 -8.63 -4.79
C MET A 800 -18.62 -7.30 -5.21
N LEU A 801 -19.75 -7.36 -5.92
CA LEU A 801 -20.50 -6.19 -6.39
C LEU A 801 -21.22 -5.49 -5.23
N GLU A 802 -21.82 -6.28 -4.34
CA GLU A 802 -22.43 -5.77 -3.10
C GLU A 802 -21.38 -5.12 -2.19
N GLN A 803 -20.19 -5.71 -2.10
CA GLN A 803 -19.07 -5.08 -1.41
C GLN A 803 -18.69 -3.72 -2.04
N ASP A 804 -18.64 -3.63 -3.38
CA ASP A 804 -18.38 -2.35 -4.07
C ASP A 804 -19.49 -1.31 -3.77
N GLU A 805 -20.74 -1.73 -3.52
CA GLU A 805 -21.84 -0.85 -3.08
C GLU A 805 -21.58 -0.28 -1.69
N ILE A 806 -21.20 -1.13 -0.73
CA ILE A 806 -20.87 -0.69 0.64
C ILE A 806 -19.68 0.27 0.62
N GLU A 807 -18.60 -0.06 -0.10
CA GLU A 807 -17.42 0.79 -0.22
C GLU A 807 -17.75 2.17 -0.84
N SER A 808 -18.77 2.25 -1.69
CA SER A 808 -19.19 3.51 -2.30
C SER A 808 -19.91 4.46 -1.34
N LEU A 809 -20.49 3.92 -0.26
CA LEU A 809 -21.19 4.70 0.77
C LEU A 809 -20.22 5.33 1.78
N VAL A 810 -18.96 4.90 1.81
CA VAL A 810 -17.93 5.41 2.73
C VAL A 810 -17.67 6.91 2.52
N GLU A 811 -17.43 7.35 1.28
CA GLU A 811 -17.17 8.77 1.02
C GLU A 811 -18.36 9.67 1.38
N PRO A 812 -19.61 9.35 0.98
CA PRO A 812 -20.80 10.04 1.49
C PRO A 812 -20.93 10.05 3.01
N ALA A 813 -20.65 8.94 3.70
CA ALA A 813 -20.75 8.84 5.15
C ALA A 813 -19.69 9.70 5.87
N VAL A 814 -18.44 9.71 5.38
CA VAL A 814 -17.40 10.59 5.92
C VAL A 814 -17.72 12.06 5.63
N ARG A 815 -18.32 12.36 4.49
CA ARG A 815 -18.78 13.72 4.18
C ARG A 815 -19.91 14.17 5.11
N GLU A 816 -20.87 13.28 5.40
CA GLU A 816 -21.91 13.53 6.39
C GLU A 816 -21.31 13.79 7.77
N LEU A 817 -20.30 13.00 8.19
CA LEU A 817 -19.61 13.21 9.47
C LEU A 817 -18.98 14.60 9.59
N LEU A 818 -18.43 15.13 8.50
CA LEU A 818 -17.67 16.38 8.50
C LEU A 818 -18.52 17.64 8.23
N VAL A 819 -19.49 17.53 7.32
CA VAL A 819 -20.27 18.65 6.79
C VAL A 819 -21.75 18.56 7.19
N GLY A 820 -22.24 17.37 7.57
CA GLY A 820 -23.65 17.09 7.83
C GLY A 820 -24.45 16.72 6.58
N GLU A 821 -23.82 16.60 5.40
CA GLU A 821 -24.49 16.29 4.14
C GLU A 821 -23.72 15.22 3.33
N PRO A 822 -24.41 14.29 2.63
CA PRO A 822 -25.86 14.08 2.63
C PRO A 822 -26.34 13.37 3.90
N GLU A 823 -27.45 13.82 4.48
CA GLU A 823 -28.05 13.23 5.69
C GLU A 823 -28.49 11.76 5.44
N GLY A 824 -28.12 10.87 6.36
CA GLY A 824 -28.49 9.46 6.34
C GLY A 824 -27.56 8.54 5.55
N ALA A 825 -26.42 9.04 5.03
CA ALA A 825 -25.43 8.22 4.35
C ALA A 825 -24.73 7.23 5.29
N GLY A 826 -24.39 7.66 6.51
CA GLY A 826 -23.85 6.81 7.56
C GLY A 826 -24.82 5.71 7.97
N GLY A 827 -26.11 6.05 8.14
CA GLY A 827 -27.15 5.05 8.43
C GLY A 827 -27.36 4.05 7.27
N GLN A 828 -27.23 4.50 6.02
CA GLN A 828 -27.24 3.60 4.86
C GLN A 828 -26.02 2.68 4.84
N LEU A 829 -24.82 3.20 5.12
CA LEU A 829 -23.60 2.41 5.21
C LEU A 829 -23.73 1.33 6.29
N GLU A 830 -24.23 1.69 7.48
CA GLU A 830 -24.48 0.76 8.59
C GLU A 830 -25.49 -0.31 8.19
N THR A 831 -26.64 0.07 7.61
CA THR A 831 -27.67 -0.88 7.19
C THR A 831 -27.14 -1.88 6.15
N HIS A 832 -26.43 -1.41 5.12
CA HIS A 832 -25.88 -2.30 4.08
C HIS A 832 -24.75 -3.18 4.63
N ALA A 833 -23.93 -2.67 5.55
CA ALA A 833 -22.90 -3.47 6.21
C ALA A 833 -23.54 -4.58 7.07
N GLU A 834 -24.62 -4.28 7.81
CA GLU A 834 -25.38 -5.26 8.61
C GLU A 834 -26.01 -6.35 7.73
N GLU A 835 -26.64 -5.98 6.61
CA GLU A 835 -27.19 -6.95 5.65
C GLU A 835 -26.10 -7.87 5.08
N PHE A 836 -24.90 -7.32 4.85
CA PHE A 836 -23.77 -8.05 4.31
C PHE A 836 -23.07 -8.97 5.31
N LEU A 837 -23.21 -8.76 6.63
CA LEU A 837 -22.66 -9.63 7.66
C LEU A 837 -23.11 -11.09 7.49
N GLY A 838 -24.36 -11.30 7.04
CA GLY A 838 -24.88 -12.65 6.76
C GLY A 838 -24.22 -13.37 5.59
N ILE A 839 -23.45 -12.64 4.76
CA ILE A 839 -22.72 -13.10 3.57
C ILE A 839 -21.20 -13.16 3.83
N ALA A 840 -20.74 -12.61 4.97
CA ALA A 840 -19.34 -12.55 5.36
C ALA A 840 -18.75 -13.94 5.63
N THR A 841 -17.52 -14.17 5.15
CA THR A 841 -16.81 -15.45 5.25
C THR A 841 -15.54 -15.29 6.06
N GLY A 842 -15.16 -16.30 6.85
CA GLY A 842 -13.87 -16.38 7.52
C GLY A 842 -13.76 -17.67 8.31
N SER A 843 -12.55 -18.04 8.72
CA SER A 843 -12.35 -19.20 9.62
C SER A 843 -12.88 -18.96 11.05
N GLY A 844 -13.48 -17.79 11.31
CA GLY A 844 -13.87 -17.32 12.65
C GLY A 844 -12.69 -16.83 13.50
N VAL A 845 -11.47 -16.95 13.00
CA VAL A 845 -10.22 -16.62 13.72
C VAL A 845 -9.46 -15.46 13.07
N GLU A 846 -9.75 -15.14 11.81
CA GLU A 846 -9.16 -14.02 11.07
C GLU A 846 -10.25 -13.01 10.73
N VAL A 847 -9.90 -11.72 10.72
CA VAL A 847 -10.79 -10.65 10.28
C VAL A 847 -11.18 -10.91 8.81
N PRO A 848 -12.48 -10.91 8.46
CA PRO A 848 -12.91 -11.07 7.09
C PRO A 848 -12.29 -10.04 6.13
N ASP A 849 -11.74 -10.48 4.99
CA ASP A 849 -11.10 -9.62 3.98
C ASP A 849 -11.89 -8.36 3.57
N TRP A 850 -13.23 -8.42 3.64
CA TRP A 850 -14.08 -7.30 3.25
C TRP A 850 -14.09 -6.19 4.30
N LEU A 851 -13.95 -6.53 5.60
CA LEU A 851 -13.81 -5.55 6.68
C LEU A 851 -12.46 -4.85 6.60
N ASP A 852 -11.38 -5.58 6.35
CA ASP A 852 -10.06 -4.97 6.14
C ASP A 852 -10.08 -3.98 4.97
N ARG A 853 -10.70 -4.37 3.84
CA ARG A 853 -10.87 -3.48 2.69
C ARG A 853 -11.74 -2.26 3.00
N LEU A 854 -12.80 -2.45 3.79
CA LEU A 854 -13.66 -1.35 4.22
C LEU A 854 -12.89 -0.40 5.12
N SER A 855 -12.14 -0.90 6.10
CA SER A 855 -11.26 -0.12 6.98
C SER A 855 -10.27 0.70 6.17
N ILE A 856 -9.53 0.06 5.26
CA ILE A 856 -8.58 0.77 4.37
C ILE A 856 -9.28 1.86 3.55
N THR A 857 -10.53 1.61 3.13
CA THR A 857 -11.31 2.60 2.37
C THR A 857 -11.74 3.77 3.26
N VAL A 858 -12.16 3.50 4.49
CA VAL A 858 -12.51 4.50 5.51
C VAL A 858 -11.29 5.35 5.85
N ASP A 859 -10.17 4.72 6.21
CA ASP A 859 -8.92 5.39 6.56
C ASP A 859 -8.46 6.31 5.44
N ARG A 860 -8.44 5.81 4.19
CA ARG A 860 -8.09 6.61 3.01
C ARG A 860 -9.00 7.83 2.82
N VAL A 861 -10.31 7.66 3.00
CA VAL A 861 -11.28 8.76 2.83
C VAL A 861 -11.15 9.77 3.96
N LEU A 862 -10.88 9.33 5.19
CA LEU A 862 -10.60 10.19 6.34
C LEU A 862 -9.31 10.99 6.14
N GLU A 863 -8.21 10.36 5.75
CA GLU A 863 -6.95 11.04 5.40
C GLU A 863 -7.15 12.08 4.28
N GLU A 864 -7.91 11.71 3.25
CA GLU A 864 -8.29 12.62 2.16
C GLU A 864 -9.12 13.80 2.69
N ALA A 865 -9.98 13.56 3.69
CA ALA A 865 -10.77 14.61 4.32
C ALA A 865 -9.96 15.55 5.22
N GLU A 866 -9.05 15.01 6.02
CA GLU A 866 -8.15 15.76 6.91
C GLU A 866 -7.28 16.72 6.13
N THR A 867 -6.82 16.30 4.95
CA THR A 867 -6.07 17.16 4.02
C THR A 867 -6.95 18.18 3.26
N GLY A 868 -8.26 18.20 3.53
CA GLY A 868 -9.26 19.09 2.94
C GLY A 868 -9.79 18.63 1.57
N GLY A 869 -9.45 17.40 1.15
CA GLY A 869 -9.78 16.77 -0.14
C GLY A 869 -11.26 16.73 -0.46
N LEU A 870 -12.10 16.42 0.55
CA LEU A 870 -13.55 16.22 0.41
C LEU A 870 -14.40 17.51 0.35
N ALA A 871 -13.78 18.70 0.32
CA ALA A 871 -14.52 19.96 0.21
C ALA A 871 -15.39 20.01 -1.06
N SER A 872 -16.64 20.48 -0.93
CA SER A 872 -17.74 20.39 -1.92
C SER A 872 -17.33 20.67 -3.36
N ASP A 873 -18.03 20.03 -4.32
CA ASP A 873 -18.04 20.22 -5.79
C ASP A 873 -17.69 21.65 -6.28
N SER A 874 -16.43 22.04 -6.11
CA SER A 874 -15.89 23.27 -6.65
C SER A 874 -15.43 22.96 -8.06
N GLU A 875 -15.77 23.80 -9.03
CA GLU A 875 -15.33 23.66 -10.43
C GLU A 875 -13.79 23.61 -10.59
N ARG A 876 -13.05 23.91 -9.52
CA ARG A 876 -11.58 23.90 -9.46
C ARG A 876 -11.10 22.90 -8.40
N GLN A 877 -10.72 21.70 -8.85
CA GLN A 877 -10.00 20.75 -8.01
C GLN A 877 -8.57 21.23 -7.72
N VAL A 878 -8.19 21.18 -6.45
CA VAL A 878 -6.85 21.53 -5.96
C VAL A 878 -6.18 20.24 -5.45
N MET A 879 -4.89 20.06 -5.73
CA MET A 879 -4.09 18.91 -5.28
C MET A 879 -4.77 17.55 -5.54
N PRO A 880 -5.14 17.22 -6.79
CA PRO A 880 -5.89 16.00 -7.08
C PRO A 880 -5.07 14.74 -6.78
N SER A 881 -5.72 13.74 -6.20
CA SER A 881 -5.09 12.45 -5.84
C SER A 881 -4.61 11.68 -7.08
N THR A 882 -5.38 11.77 -8.18
CA THR A 882 -5.04 11.15 -9.46
C THR A 882 -4.96 12.16 -10.61
N LEU A 883 -4.16 11.85 -11.62
CA LEU A 883 -3.99 12.71 -12.80
C LEU A 883 -5.28 12.83 -13.64
N ALA A 884 -6.12 11.79 -13.65
CA ALA A 884 -7.30 11.74 -14.50
C ALA A 884 -8.46 12.53 -13.91
N GLU A 885 -8.70 12.40 -12.61
CA GLU A 885 -9.80 13.03 -11.87
C GLU A 885 -10.14 14.50 -12.23
N PRO A 886 -9.16 15.43 -12.33
CA PRO A 886 -9.45 16.83 -12.65
C PRO A 886 -9.71 17.12 -14.13
N LEU A 887 -9.48 16.16 -15.02
CA LEU A 887 -9.68 16.37 -16.46
C LEU A 887 -11.16 16.24 -16.79
N HIS A 888 -11.78 17.27 -17.35
CA HIS A 888 -13.16 17.17 -17.82
C HIS A 888 -13.30 16.13 -18.93
N TRP A 889 -14.46 15.49 -18.99
CA TRP A 889 -14.85 14.63 -20.12
C TRP A 889 -15.07 15.52 -21.35
N SER A 890 -14.19 15.43 -22.34
CA SER A 890 -14.40 16.10 -23.63
C SER A 890 -15.73 15.65 -24.26
N TRP A 891 -16.38 16.54 -25.00
CA TRP A 891 -17.64 16.22 -25.66
C TRP A 891 -17.43 15.10 -26.69
N LEU A 892 -18.19 14.01 -26.53
CA LEU A 892 -18.21 12.87 -27.43
C LEU A 892 -19.63 12.30 -27.46
N SER A 893 -20.31 12.45 -28.60
CA SER A 893 -21.69 11.98 -28.75
C SER A 893 -21.79 10.45 -28.64
N TRP A 894 -22.95 9.96 -28.21
CA TRP A 894 -23.21 8.53 -28.06
C TRP A 894 -22.91 7.70 -29.33
N PRO A 895 -23.31 8.12 -30.55
CA PRO A 895 -22.98 7.37 -31.78
C PRO A 895 -21.48 7.32 -32.08
N GLN A 896 -20.73 8.40 -31.82
CA GLN A 896 -19.28 8.44 -32.02
C GLN A 896 -18.55 7.54 -31.03
N LEU A 897 -18.99 7.52 -29.77
CA LEU A 897 -18.50 6.60 -28.75
C LEU A 897 -18.76 5.15 -29.18
N LEU A 898 -19.99 4.82 -29.59
CA LEU A 898 -20.33 3.47 -30.03
C LEU A 898 -19.49 3.03 -31.23
N ASP A 899 -19.23 3.89 -32.22
CA ASP A 899 -18.32 3.57 -33.33
C ASP A 899 -16.89 3.28 -32.84
N ALA A 900 -16.35 4.14 -31.97
CA ALA A 900 -15.01 3.98 -31.41
C ALA A 900 -14.86 2.70 -30.58
N VAL A 901 -15.87 2.38 -29.74
CA VAL A 901 -15.89 1.14 -28.94
C VAL A 901 -16.12 -0.08 -29.83
N SER A 902 -16.95 0.03 -30.87
CA SER A 902 -17.36 -1.11 -31.72
C SER A 902 -16.31 -1.50 -32.75
N LYS A 903 -15.51 -0.55 -33.25
CA LYS A 903 -14.51 -0.79 -34.30
C LYS A 903 -13.69 -2.04 -34.04
N LYS A 904 -13.72 -2.95 -35.01
CA LYS A 904 -12.79 -4.08 -35.10
C LYS A 904 -11.44 -3.52 -35.46
N GLN A 905 -10.64 -3.21 -34.45
CA GLN A 905 -9.26 -2.78 -34.66
C GLN A 905 -8.49 -3.94 -35.30
N GLY A 906 -7.94 -3.70 -36.49
CA GLY A 906 -7.15 -4.67 -37.25
C GLY A 906 -5.93 -5.16 -36.46
N ARG A 907 -5.38 -6.31 -36.85
CA ARG A 907 -4.14 -6.87 -36.28
C ARG A 907 -3.01 -5.84 -36.39
N LEU A 908 -2.60 -5.25 -35.27
CA LEU A 908 -1.45 -4.33 -35.13
C LEU A 908 -0.12 -5.05 -34.92
#